data_AF-A0A1V9ZRD3-F1
#
_entry.id   AF-A0A1V9ZRD3-F1
#
_cell.length_a   1.000
_cell.length_b   1.000
_cell.length_c   1.000
_cell.angle_alpha   90.00
_cell.angle_beta   90.00
_cell.angle_gamma   90.00
#
_symmetry.space_group_name_H-M   'P 1'
#
loop_
_entity.id
_entity.type
_entity.pdbx_description
1 polymer ?
#
loop_
_entity_poly.entity_id
_entity_poly.type
_entity_poly.pdbx_seq_one_letter_code
_entity_poly.pdbx_strand_id
1 'polypeptide(L)'
;MGKVKKRRNNGHKSVVPPTGGPTQAEIEAATMKDIREVPQFLSGLTSLQGSVREATCVALASYFGGDDQNSIDKAKLLQKMLNGGLLKKLLPCMVDELKLVRLHSLGALRNISVAGGLDVCEFMTSQDIITPCIKLIGEYATDDNLGATQSKDVHAFQILEQVFSLLTNLSESCSIALMQITHQRSLVLPALFKCLPIKAAPSMQLEAIKLMLVLSENNPEWNNTIHAEAAYQQSLLQLLQAQDNSLNLRLTTVGAVINLPQVLENAQSIAVLMPVLKAAIAYDAAAVVAQAQQASESIPVAAEAISNAEIITENENDINREQMEKANKAQHIIKSWKENVHVLTLGLELISNMVASGDDDEDEEEWGSDDEEGMEQAAQTLAQGQTFAANQSVPSQIFAAENILAHVYGMLQSLVVIPPQIHADIGNILHLNFANLFSVEDFAIIRERTCSCLANLLLAASRAELEATCNLTQVFQNLMTLYTNVQGVASDRDIASIIMAAVNAVITRSAENLPLECSNDLLGLIVNCAQNSNASVEARTGAIRVLGSLGQKPHSLGENKVLGTCMGQLLADTDLQVVCEVLNALFDIYSDETYDQVFFELNFLATLEHVGAGMKAKIKSEAKSLDRDLIAHSKETRLNLLRFIKYKKQHRR
;
A
#
# COMPACT_ATOMS: atom_id res chain seq x y z
N MET A 1 -5.57 68.27 -24.78
CA MET A 1 -4.57 67.91 -23.75
C MET A 1 -5.29 67.63 -22.45
N GLY A 2 -5.10 66.44 -21.87
CA GLY A 2 -5.72 66.04 -20.59
C GLY A 2 -5.53 64.55 -20.35
N LYS A 3 -4.31 64.14 -20.00
CA LYS A 3 -3.97 62.74 -19.69
C LYS A 3 -4.69 62.31 -18.42
N VAL A 4 -5.63 61.37 -18.53
CA VAL A 4 -6.26 60.69 -17.39
C VAL A 4 -5.20 59.81 -16.72
N LYS A 5 -4.89 60.09 -15.45
CA LYS A 5 -3.96 59.31 -14.62
C LYS A 5 -4.55 57.92 -14.37
N LYS A 6 -3.84 56.87 -14.82
CA LYS A 6 -4.06 55.47 -14.38
C LYS A 6 -3.94 55.42 -12.85
N ARG A 7 -4.99 54.92 -12.19
CA ARG A 7 -4.92 54.53 -10.77
C ARG A 7 -3.83 53.45 -10.63
N ARG A 8 -2.87 53.69 -9.74
CA ARG A 8 -1.88 52.69 -9.33
C ARG A 8 -2.61 51.50 -8.70
N ASN A 9 -2.42 50.30 -9.25
CA ASN A 9 -2.64 49.06 -8.53
C ASN A 9 -1.72 49.08 -7.32
N ASN A 10 -2.28 49.28 -6.12
CA ASN A 10 -1.56 48.97 -4.90
C ASN A 10 -1.51 47.46 -4.80
N GLY A 11 -0.30 46.91 -4.97
CA GLY A 11 -0.04 45.48 -4.87
C GLY A 11 -0.43 44.90 -3.51
N HIS A 12 -0.64 43.59 -3.53
CA HIS A 12 -0.71 42.68 -2.39
C HIS A 12 0.12 43.20 -1.21
N LYS A 13 -0.53 43.79 -0.21
CA LYS A 13 0.07 43.92 1.11
C LYS A 13 -0.09 42.56 1.77
N SER A 14 1.04 41.92 2.09
CA SER A 14 1.10 40.73 2.93
C SER A 14 0.35 41.02 4.24
N VAL A 15 -0.78 40.37 4.43
CA VAL A 15 -1.51 40.42 5.70
C VAL A 15 -0.67 39.64 6.69
N VAL A 16 0.00 40.34 7.60
CA VAL A 16 0.75 39.74 8.71
C VAL A 16 -0.29 39.04 9.60
N PRO A 17 -0.08 37.77 10.01
CA PRO A 17 -1.02 37.07 10.87
C PRO A 17 -1.20 37.87 12.18
N PRO A 18 -2.42 37.98 12.72
CA PRO A 18 -2.70 38.74 13.95
C PRO A 18 -1.83 38.34 15.15
N THR A 19 -1.28 37.13 15.10
CA THR A 19 -0.51 36.46 16.16
C THR A 19 1.02 36.50 15.96
N GLY A 20 1.52 37.04 14.84
CA GLY A 20 2.96 37.22 14.58
C GLY A 20 3.74 35.99 14.12
N GLY A 21 3.06 34.88 13.79
CA GLY A 21 3.67 33.73 13.09
C GLY A 21 3.90 34.00 11.60
N PRO A 22 4.67 33.15 10.89
CA PRO A 22 4.86 33.27 9.45
C PRO A 22 3.58 32.90 8.68
N THR A 23 3.32 33.58 7.57
CA THR A 23 2.33 33.20 6.56
C THR A 23 2.83 32.05 5.68
N GLN A 24 1.92 31.34 5.02
CA GLN A 24 2.27 30.33 4.02
C GLN A 24 3.15 30.91 2.89
N ALA A 25 2.83 32.12 2.42
CA ALA A 25 3.64 32.83 1.43
C ALA A 25 5.06 33.16 1.92
N GLU A 26 5.24 33.44 3.21
CA GLU A 26 6.58 33.66 3.79
C GLU A 26 7.40 32.36 3.90
N ILE A 27 6.73 31.22 4.13
CA ILE A 27 7.36 29.90 4.11
C ILE A 27 7.76 29.54 2.67
N GLU A 28 6.86 29.75 1.69
CA GLU A 28 7.13 29.54 0.27
C GLU A 28 8.26 30.43 -0.24
N ALA A 29 8.32 31.69 0.16
CA ALA A 29 9.41 32.60 -0.20
C ALA A 29 10.79 32.14 0.33
N ALA A 30 10.82 31.29 1.36
CA ALA A 30 12.07 30.70 1.86
C ALA A 30 12.70 29.68 0.89
N THR A 31 11.92 29.15 -0.07
CA THR A 31 12.42 28.28 -1.15
C THR A 31 13.37 29.01 -2.12
N MET A 32 13.15 30.31 -2.32
CA MET A 32 13.88 31.14 -3.30
C MET A 32 15.20 31.73 -2.77
N LYS A 33 15.51 31.54 -1.47
CA LYS A 33 16.72 32.04 -0.82
C LYS A 33 17.84 30.99 -0.83
N ASP A 34 19.10 31.43 -0.72
CA ASP A 34 20.29 30.57 -0.67
C ASP A 34 20.08 29.35 0.25
N ILE A 35 20.49 28.17 -0.22
CA ILE A 35 20.36 26.87 0.45
C ILE A 35 21.01 26.90 1.85
N ARG A 36 22.00 27.77 2.07
CA ARG A 36 22.71 27.90 3.35
C ARG A 36 22.03 28.82 4.38
N GLU A 37 21.02 29.60 3.99
CA GLU A 37 20.32 30.48 4.93
C GLU A 37 19.21 29.75 5.69
N VAL A 38 19.35 29.65 7.01
CA VAL A 38 18.31 29.12 7.90
C VAL A 38 17.06 30.02 7.81
N PRO A 39 15.86 29.48 7.53
CA PRO A 39 14.66 30.29 7.46
C PRO A 39 14.40 31.02 8.78
N GLN A 40 14.37 32.36 8.73
CA GLN A 40 14.30 33.22 9.93
C GLN A 40 13.05 32.97 10.78
N PHE A 41 11.94 32.55 10.16
CA PHE A 41 10.69 32.26 10.88
C PHE A 41 10.82 31.07 11.85
N LEU A 42 11.81 30.18 11.68
CA LEU A 42 12.07 29.10 12.64
C LEU A 42 12.44 29.64 14.03
N SER A 43 12.91 30.89 14.14
CA SER A 43 13.14 31.54 15.44
C SER A 43 11.85 31.69 16.26
N GLY A 44 10.68 31.71 15.61
CA GLY A 44 9.37 31.77 16.25
C GLY A 44 9.09 30.57 17.16
N LEU A 45 9.61 29.39 16.85
CA LEU A 45 9.52 28.18 17.68
C LEU A 45 10.23 28.33 19.04
N THR A 46 11.23 29.22 19.11
CA THR A 46 12.00 29.50 20.34
C THR A 46 11.60 30.84 20.99
N SER A 47 10.51 31.45 20.53
CA SER A 47 10.04 32.73 21.08
C SER A 47 9.61 32.58 22.54
N LEU A 48 9.87 33.61 23.35
CA LEU A 48 9.34 33.67 24.72
C LEU A 48 7.81 33.83 24.75
N GLN A 49 7.22 34.34 23.67
CA GLN A 49 5.78 34.51 23.54
C GLN A 49 5.14 33.21 23.05
N GLY A 50 4.28 32.61 23.88
CA GLY A 50 3.58 31.37 23.56
C GLY A 50 2.75 31.43 22.28
N SER A 51 2.06 32.56 22.04
CA SER A 51 1.27 32.79 20.83
C SER A 51 2.09 32.76 19.54
N VAL A 52 3.37 33.19 19.59
CA VAL A 52 4.28 33.16 18.45
C VAL A 52 4.75 31.73 18.20
N ARG A 53 5.05 30.96 19.26
CA ARG A 53 5.39 29.54 19.13
C ARG A 53 4.23 28.75 18.52
N GLU A 54 3.04 28.96 19.05
CA GLU A 54 1.79 28.35 18.58
C GLU A 54 1.55 28.66 17.10
N ALA A 55 1.55 29.94 16.72
CA ALA A 55 1.33 30.36 15.34
C ALA A 55 2.39 29.82 14.39
N THR A 56 3.64 29.69 14.83
CA THR A 56 4.72 29.08 14.03
C THR A 56 4.49 27.58 13.83
N CYS A 57 4.02 26.86 14.86
CA CYS A 57 3.67 25.45 14.73
C CYS A 57 2.46 25.25 13.79
N VAL A 58 1.43 26.08 13.91
CA VAL A 58 0.26 26.06 13.00
C VAL A 58 0.70 26.28 11.56
N ALA A 59 1.54 27.29 11.30
CA ALA A 59 2.02 27.58 9.95
C ALA A 59 2.82 26.40 9.35
N LEU A 60 3.67 25.74 10.14
CA LEU A 60 4.38 24.53 9.72
C LEU A 60 3.42 23.36 9.44
N ALA A 61 2.45 23.13 10.32
CA ALA A 61 1.46 22.07 10.15
C ALA A 61 0.62 22.29 8.89
N SER A 62 0.17 23.51 8.63
CA SER A 62 -0.57 23.88 7.43
C SER A 62 0.27 23.70 6.17
N TYR A 63 1.52 24.20 6.17
CA TYR A 63 2.39 24.12 4.99
C TYR A 63 2.72 22.69 4.59
N PHE A 64 3.08 21.86 5.57
CA PHE A 64 3.39 20.45 5.34
C PHE A 64 2.15 19.55 5.32
N GLY A 65 0.93 20.08 5.43
CA GLY A 65 -0.30 19.31 5.25
C GLY A 65 -0.84 19.37 3.81
N GLY A 66 -1.98 18.71 3.59
CA GLY A 66 -2.74 18.77 2.32
C GLY A 66 -2.32 17.71 1.28
N ASP A 67 -3.01 17.70 0.14
CA ASP A 67 -2.85 16.66 -0.89
C ASP A 67 -1.52 16.73 -1.65
N ASP A 68 -0.81 17.87 -1.61
CA ASP A 68 0.50 18.09 -2.24
C ASP A 68 1.69 17.93 -1.27
N GLN A 69 1.45 17.27 -0.13
CA GLN A 69 2.43 17.05 0.95
C GLN A 69 3.74 16.40 0.48
N ASN A 70 3.68 15.56 -0.55
CA ASN A 70 4.85 14.85 -1.12
C ASN A 70 5.46 15.57 -2.34
N SER A 71 5.13 16.86 -2.56
CA SER A 71 5.70 17.61 -3.68
C SER A 71 7.21 17.82 -3.53
N ILE A 72 7.90 17.79 -4.67
CA ILE A 72 9.36 17.96 -4.76
C ILE A 72 9.81 19.29 -4.11
N ASP A 73 9.01 20.34 -4.22
CA ASP A 73 9.32 21.65 -3.67
C ASP A 73 9.21 21.68 -2.14
N LYS A 74 8.18 21.04 -1.57
CA LYS A 74 8.06 20.86 -0.11
C LYS A 74 9.19 19.99 0.43
N ALA A 75 9.55 18.90 -0.26
CA ALA A 75 10.66 18.03 0.13
C ALA A 75 12.00 18.81 0.18
N LYS A 76 12.31 19.59 -0.86
CA LYS A 76 13.52 20.44 -0.89
C LYS A 76 13.53 21.47 0.24
N LEU A 77 12.39 22.13 0.48
CA LEU A 77 12.30 23.11 1.57
C LEU A 77 12.45 22.43 2.93
N LEU A 78 11.82 21.28 3.14
CA LEU A 78 11.95 20.49 4.36
C LEU A 78 13.41 20.15 4.63
N GLN A 79 14.14 19.64 3.64
CA GLN A 79 15.57 19.34 3.77
C GLN A 79 16.38 20.59 4.18
N LYS A 80 16.08 21.75 3.59
CA LYS A 80 16.69 23.02 4.00
C LYS A 80 16.35 23.39 5.45
N MET A 81 15.11 23.21 5.89
CA MET A 81 14.70 23.48 7.28
C MET A 81 15.36 22.51 8.27
N LEU A 82 15.47 21.22 7.93
CA LEU A 82 16.14 20.20 8.73
C LEU A 82 17.62 20.55 8.94
N ASN A 83 18.33 20.91 7.86
CA ASN A 83 19.71 21.42 7.92
C ASN A 83 19.81 22.71 8.76
N GLY A 84 18.77 23.54 8.74
CA GLY A 84 18.64 24.74 9.57
C GLY A 84 18.28 24.49 11.04
N GLY A 85 18.19 23.23 11.48
CA GLY A 85 17.92 22.87 12.86
C GLY A 85 16.44 22.91 13.24
N LEU A 86 15.52 22.67 12.29
CA LEU A 86 14.08 22.58 12.54
C LEU A 86 13.75 21.66 13.72
N LEU A 87 14.20 20.39 13.71
CA LEU A 87 13.87 19.44 14.77
C LEU A 87 14.40 19.87 16.14
N LYS A 88 15.59 20.47 16.21
CA LYS A 88 16.17 21.00 17.45
C LYS A 88 15.30 22.09 18.10
N LYS A 89 14.50 22.79 17.29
CA LYS A 89 13.59 23.85 17.74
C LYS A 89 12.17 23.35 17.95
N LEU A 90 11.71 22.40 17.12
CA LEU A 90 10.33 21.91 17.14
C LEU A 90 10.09 20.82 18.19
N LEU A 91 11.02 19.89 18.41
CA LEU A 91 10.86 18.82 19.40
C LEU A 91 10.61 19.34 20.83
N PRO A 92 11.31 20.37 21.34
CA PRO A 92 11.00 20.95 22.65
C PRO A 92 9.57 21.49 22.78
N CYS A 93 8.94 21.89 21.67
CA CYS A 93 7.56 22.40 21.69
C CYS A 93 6.53 21.31 22.03
N MET A 94 6.86 20.02 21.86
CA MET A 94 5.97 18.91 22.24
C MET A 94 5.68 18.87 23.75
N VAL A 95 6.60 19.38 24.56
CA VAL A 95 6.51 19.38 26.03
C VAL A 95 6.41 20.81 26.59
N ASP A 96 5.97 21.77 25.78
CA ASP A 96 5.76 23.18 26.17
C ASP A 96 4.79 23.32 27.36
N GLU A 97 4.80 24.43 28.07
CA GLU A 97 3.82 24.66 29.16
C GLU A 97 2.39 24.83 28.61
N LEU A 98 2.24 25.32 27.37
CA LEU A 98 0.95 25.59 26.75
C LEU A 98 0.45 24.40 25.92
N LYS A 99 -0.74 23.89 26.25
CA LYS A 99 -1.37 22.75 25.54
C LYS A 99 -1.50 22.96 24.03
N LEU A 100 -1.84 24.19 23.59
CA LEU A 100 -1.98 24.50 22.17
C LEU A 100 -0.65 24.43 21.42
N VAL A 101 0.45 24.84 22.04
CA VAL A 101 1.79 24.69 21.45
C VAL A 101 2.16 23.21 21.31
N ARG A 102 1.85 22.39 22.34
CA ARG A 102 2.03 20.93 22.25
C ARG A 102 1.22 20.33 21.10
N LEU A 103 -0.06 20.64 21.03
CA LEU A 103 -0.98 20.14 20.01
C LEU A 103 -0.50 20.48 18.59
N HIS A 104 -0.18 21.74 18.34
CA HIS A 104 0.22 22.18 17.00
C HIS A 104 1.64 21.73 16.62
N SER A 105 2.55 21.60 17.58
CA SER A 105 3.87 21.04 17.31
C SER A 105 3.81 19.55 16.95
N LEU A 106 2.96 18.77 17.63
CA LEU A 106 2.67 17.37 17.25
C LEU A 106 2.06 17.27 15.86
N GLY A 107 1.05 18.10 15.56
CA GLY A 107 0.44 18.15 14.23
C GLY A 107 1.45 18.52 13.13
N ALA A 108 2.36 19.45 13.41
CA ALA A 108 3.45 19.79 12.49
C ALA A 108 4.41 18.61 12.28
N LEU A 109 4.85 17.94 13.36
CA LEU A 109 5.74 16.78 13.28
C LEU A 109 5.11 15.61 12.53
N ARG A 110 3.84 15.30 12.78
CA ARG A 110 3.07 14.28 12.04
C ARG A 110 3.02 14.59 10.54
N ASN A 111 2.79 15.85 10.18
CA ASN A 111 2.75 16.24 8.77
C ASN A 111 4.16 16.23 8.14
N ILE A 112 5.19 16.59 8.90
CA ILE A 112 6.58 16.52 8.43
C ILE A 112 7.04 15.07 8.24
N SER A 113 6.60 14.13 9.09
CA SER A 113 6.98 12.71 8.94
C SER A 113 6.44 12.11 7.64
N VAL A 114 5.21 12.47 7.23
CA VAL A 114 4.68 12.08 5.92
C VAL A 114 5.43 12.78 4.79
N ALA A 115 5.56 14.12 4.84
CA ALA A 115 6.20 14.90 3.78
C ALA A 115 7.67 14.52 3.53
N GLY A 116 8.35 14.04 4.57
CA GLY A 116 9.75 13.67 4.54
C GLY A 116 10.02 12.19 4.26
N GLY A 117 9.01 11.32 4.37
CA GLY A 117 9.13 9.88 4.17
C GLY A 117 10.15 9.21 5.10
N LEU A 118 10.70 8.09 4.64
CA LEU A 118 11.60 7.20 5.39
C LEU A 118 12.77 7.95 6.04
N ASP A 119 13.54 8.72 5.26
CA ASP A 119 14.74 9.42 5.72
C ASP A 119 14.45 10.35 6.91
N VAL A 120 13.31 11.05 6.87
CA VAL A 120 12.96 12.02 7.91
C VAL A 120 12.41 11.31 9.14
N CYS A 121 11.65 10.22 8.99
CA CYS A 121 11.21 9.39 10.11
C CYS A 121 12.40 8.79 10.88
N GLU A 122 13.40 8.26 10.17
CA GLU A 122 14.64 7.77 10.77
C GLU A 122 15.41 8.90 11.47
N PHE A 123 15.53 10.06 10.81
CA PHE A 123 16.20 11.21 11.40
C PHE A 123 15.49 11.69 12.67
N MET A 124 14.16 11.82 12.67
CA MET A 124 13.38 12.15 13.87
C MET A 124 13.61 11.16 15.01
N THR A 125 13.66 9.86 14.70
CA THR A 125 13.92 8.79 15.67
C THR A 125 15.32 8.93 16.27
N SER A 126 16.33 9.24 15.45
CA SER A 126 17.69 9.53 15.93
C SER A 126 17.77 10.78 16.82
N GLN A 127 16.81 11.69 16.71
CA GLN A 127 16.70 12.90 17.54
C GLN A 127 15.81 12.69 18.79
N ASP A 128 15.52 11.44 19.16
CA ASP A 128 14.77 11.06 20.37
C ASP A 128 13.32 11.60 20.41
N ILE A 129 12.61 11.54 19.28
CA ILE A 129 11.19 11.93 19.21
C ILE A 129 10.25 10.98 19.98
N ILE A 130 10.65 9.71 20.17
CA ILE A 130 9.81 8.70 20.84
C ILE A 130 9.64 9.05 22.32
N THR A 131 10.70 9.45 23.02
CA THR A 131 10.65 9.79 24.45
C THR A 131 9.57 10.84 24.82
N PRO A 132 9.50 12.02 24.17
CA PRO A 132 8.43 12.98 24.42
C PRO A 132 7.04 12.45 24.03
N CYS A 133 6.89 11.63 22.98
CA CYS A 133 5.62 10.97 22.66
C CYS A 133 5.14 10.07 23.80
N ILE A 134 6.02 9.19 24.31
CA ILE A 134 5.71 8.28 25.41
C ILE A 134 5.35 9.04 26.69
N LYS A 135 6.07 10.14 26.98
CA LYS A 135 5.74 11.04 28.08
C LYS A 135 4.32 11.61 27.95
N LEU A 136 3.94 12.11 26.78
CA LEU A 136 2.61 12.67 26.53
C LEU A 136 1.52 11.61 26.66
N ILE A 137 1.76 10.37 26.21
CA ILE A 137 0.84 9.25 26.44
C ILE A 137 0.60 9.07 27.95
N GLY A 138 1.67 9.02 28.75
CA GLY A 138 1.55 8.90 30.21
C GLY A 138 0.85 10.07 30.89
N GLU A 139 1.00 11.29 30.37
CA GLU A 139 0.36 12.51 30.92
C GLU A 139 -1.12 12.61 30.57
N TYR A 140 -1.54 12.20 29.36
CA TYR A 140 -2.89 12.46 28.86
C TYR A 140 -3.80 11.22 28.83
N ALA A 141 -3.27 10.00 28.81
CA ALA A 141 -4.07 8.78 28.84
C ALA A 141 -4.45 8.34 30.28
N THR A 142 -4.83 9.31 31.11
CA THR A 142 -5.24 9.11 32.51
C THR A 142 -6.76 9.16 32.64
N ASP A 143 -7.29 8.56 33.71
CA ASP A 143 -8.74 8.54 33.94
C ASP A 143 -9.29 9.95 34.22
N ASP A 144 -8.46 10.87 34.72
CA ASP A 144 -8.83 12.27 34.93
C ASP A 144 -9.00 13.04 33.62
N ASN A 145 -8.10 12.80 32.65
CA ASN A 145 -8.13 13.45 31.35
C ASN A 145 -9.16 12.82 30.39
N LEU A 146 -9.37 11.50 30.51
CA LEU A 146 -10.32 10.74 29.70
C LEU A 146 -11.73 10.65 30.33
N GLY A 147 -11.85 11.05 31.60
CA GLY A 147 -13.04 10.88 32.45
C GLY A 147 -14.25 11.69 32.02
N ALA A 148 -15.36 10.99 31.79
CA ALA A 148 -16.61 11.52 31.25
C ALA A 148 -17.47 12.38 32.20
N THR A 149 -16.96 12.90 33.32
CA THR A 149 -17.84 13.43 34.39
C THR A 149 -17.81 14.91 34.73
N GLN A 150 -16.78 15.74 34.45
CA GLN A 150 -16.91 17.19 34.80
C GLN A 150 -16.29 18.22 33.86
N SER A 151 -15.55 17.84 32.82
CA SER A 151 -15.13 18.74 31.74
C SER A 151 -14.32 17.90 30.77
N LYS A 152 -14.81 17.69 29.55
CA LYS A 152 -14.01 17.02 28.51
C LYS A 152 -12.76 17.85 28.26
N ASP A 153 -11.58 17.34 28.61
CA ASP A 153 -10.34 17.95 28.15
C ASP A 153 -10.18 17.60 26.66
N VAL A 154 -10.87 18.35 25.80
CA VAL A 154 -10.85 18.14 24.34
C VAL A 154 -9.42 18.13 23.80
N HIS A 155 -8.54 18.93 24.42
CA HIS A 155 -7.13 18.98 24.06
C HIS A 155 -6.39 17.68 24.41
N ALA A 156 -6.79 16.94 25.45
CA ALA A 156 -6.22 15.63 25.75
C ALA A 156 -6.51 14.64 24.62
N PHE A 157 -7.75 14.60 24.13
CA PHE A 157 -8.13 13.76 22.99
C PHE A 157 -7.36 14.13 21.73
N GLN A 158 -7.28 15.44 21.43
CA GLN A 158 -6.56 15.93 20.25
C GLN A 158 -5.06 15.65 20.35
N ILE A 159 -4.44 15.82 21.51
CA ILE A 159 -3.02 15.52 21.71
C ILE A 159 -2.75 14.02 21.54
N LEU A 160 -3.54 13.15 22.17
CA LEU A 160 -3.39 11.70 22.01
C LEU A 160 -3.61 11.26 20.56
N GLU A 161 -4.61 11.82 19.86
CA GLU A 161 -4.82 11.60 18.43
C GLU A 161 -3.55 11.94 17.62
N GLN A 162 -2.96 13.13 17.83
CA GLN A 162 -1.74 13.50 17.11
C GLN A 162 -0.54 12.62 17.46
N VAL A 163 -0.40 12.23 18.74
CA VAL A 163 0.70 11.36 19.19
C VAL A 163 0.57 9.98 18.57
N PHE A 164 -0.61 9.35 18.62
CA PHE A 164 -0.80 8.03 18.03
C PHE A 164 -0.54 8.05 16.53
N SER A 165 -1.07 9.06 15.82
CA SER A 165 -0.85 9.22 14.39
C SER A 165 0.63 9.43 14.03
N LEU A 166 1.37 10.23 14.80
CA LEU A 166 2.81 10.41 14.60
C LEU A 166 3.58 9.10 14.86
N LEU A 167 3.24 8.36 15.92
CA LEU A 167 3.88 7.08 16.21
C LEU A 167 3.60 6.03 15.13
N THR A 168 2.41 6.04 14.51
CA THR A 168 2.08 5.19 13.37
C THR A 168 3.03 5.48 12.21
N ASN A 169 3.13 6.75 11.78
CA ASN A 169 4.03 7.15 10.67
C ASN A 169 5.50 6.76 10.95
N LEU A 170 5.96 6.97 12.18
CA LEU A 170 7.34 6.62 12.57
C LEU A 170 7.57 5.10 12.57
N SER A 171 6.60 4.31 13.02
CA SER A 171 6.72 2.85 13.11
C SER A 171 6.67 2.19 11.73
N GLU A 172 5.82 2.68 10.83
CA GLU A 172 5.75 2.22 9.43
C GLU A 172 7.05 2.51 8.67
N SER A 173 7.71 3.62 9.00
CA SER A 173 8.88 4.12 8.26
C SER A 173 10.23 3.82 8.92
N CYS A 174 10.26 3.30 10.14
CA CYS A 174 11.51 3.09 10.89
C CYS A 174 11.39 1.93 11.88
N SER A 175 12.10 0.83 11.60
CA SER A 175 12.14 -0.35 12.47
C SER A 175 12.69 -0.06 13.88
N ILE A 176 13.61 0.90 14.01
CA ILE A 176 14.12 1.36 15.32
C ILE A 176 13.00 2.02 16.14
N ALA A 177 12.15 2.83 15.51
CA ALA A 177 11.01 3.45 16.19
C ALA A 177 10.04 2.38 16.70
N LEU A 178 9.70 1.40 15.85
CA LEU A 178 8.85 0.26 16.22
C LEU A 178 9.43 -0.50 17.42
N MET A 179 10.73 -0.81 17.43
CA MET A 179 11.38 -1.45 18.56
C MET A 179 11.35 -0.60 19.84
N GLN A 180 11.65 0.69 19.74
CA GLN A 180 11.62 1.60 20.89
C GLN A 180 10.22 1.69 21.52
N ILE A 181 9.16 1.73 20.71
CA ILE A 181 7.77 1.76 21.18
C ILE A 181 7.38 0.40 21.80
N THR A 182 7.81 -0.71 21.20
CA THR A 182 7.56 -2.07 21.73
C THR A 182 8.18 -2.27 23.11
N HIS A 183 9.37 -1.71 23.37
CA HIS A 183 9.98 -1.69 24.71
C HIS A 183 9.15 -0.88 25.73
N GLN A 184 8.35 0.08 25.27
CA GLN A 184 7.46 0.90 26.12
C GLN A 184 6.02 0.37 26.18
N ARG A 185 5.76 -0.85 25.67
CA ARG A 185 4.40 -1.43 25.59
C ARG A 185 3.66 -1.47 26.92
N SER A 186 4.35 -1.60 28.05
CA SER A 186 3.74 -1.63 29.38
C SER A 186 3.04 -0.32 29.77
N LEU A 187 3.38 0.78 29.11
CA LEU A 187 2.70 2.07 29.22
C LEU A 187 1.76 2.31 28.02
N VAL A 188 2.23 2.02 26.80
CA VAL A 188 1.50 2.32 25.56
C VAL A 188 0.24 1.47 25.41
N LEU A 189 0.31 0.15 25.64
CA LEU A 189 -0.86 -0.73 25.49
C LEU A 189 -2.00 -0.34 26.42
N PRO A 190 -1.81 -0.18 27.75
CA PRO A 190 -2.88 0.28 28.62
C PRO A 190 -3.49 1.61 28.17
N ALA A 191 -2.67 2.55 27.71
CA ALA A 191 -3.14 3.85 27.22
C ALA A 191 -4.02 3.72 25.97
N LEU A 192 -3.62 2.90 24.99
CA LEU A 192 -4.42 2.62 23.79
C LEU A 192 -5.78 2.04 24.18
N PHE A 193 -5.79 1.00 25.03
CA PHE A 193 -7.04 0.36 25.48
C PHE A 193 -7.95 1.29 26.30
N LYS A 194 -7.39 2.23 27.08
CA LYS A 194 -8.17 3.28 27.76
C LYS A 194 -8.85 4.26 26.81
N CYS A 195 -8.28 4.48 25.62
CA CYS A 195 -8.82 5.38 24.61
C CYS A 195 -9.98 4.73 23.80
N LEU A 196 -9.97 3.41 23.63
CA LEU A 196 -10.96 2.67 22.84
C LEU A 196 -12.43 2.83 23.27
N PRO A 197 -12.81 2.93 24.56
CA PRO A 197 -14.20 3.12 24.93
C PRO A 197 -14.72 4.57 24.76
N ILE A 198 -13.86 5.54 24.43
CA ILE A 198 -14.22 6.97 24.43
C ILE A 198 -14.92 7.37 23.12
N LYS A 199 -16.24 7.10 23.05
CA LYS A 199 -17.09 7.41 21.88
C LYS A 199 -17.15 8.90 21.49
N ALA A 200 -16.80 9.80 22.41
CA ALA A 200 -16.76 11.24 22.15
C ALA A 200 -15.56 11.67 21.28
N ALA A 201 -14.59 10.78 21.03
CA ALA A 201 -13.37 11.05 20.29
C ALA A 201 -13.10 9.94 19.25
N PRO A 202 -13.93 9.80 18.20
CA PRO A 202 -13.82 8.72 17.21
C PRO A 202 -12.50 8.73 16.43
N SER A 203 -11.95 9.92 16.15
CA SER A 203 -10.63 10.05 15.50
C SER A 203 -9.51 9.46 16.36
N MET A 204 -9.52 9.74 17.67
CA MET A 204 -8.55 9.17 18.62
C MET A 204 -8.69 7.64 18.71
N GLN A 205 -9.92 7.11 18.72
CA GLN A 205 -10.14 5.66 18.70
C GLN A 205 -9.54 5.02 17.44
N LEU A 206 -9.71 5.66 16.28
CA LEU A 206 -9.16 5.17 15.02
C LEU A 206 -7.63 5.22 15.00
N GLU A 207 -7.02 6.33 15.39
CA GLU A 207 -5.55 6.45 15.43
C GLU A 207 -4.92 5.49 16.46
N ALA A 208 -5.60 5.21 17.57
CA ALA A 208 -5.15 4.19 18.53
C ALA A 208 -5.12 2.78 17.92
N ILE A 209 -6.13 2.41 17.14
CA ILE A 209 -6.19 1.10 16.47
C ILE A 209 -5.23 1.04 15.27
N LYS A 210 -5.03 2.13 14.52
CA LYS A 210 -4.01 2.19 13.46
C LYS A 210 -2.60 1.95 14.01
N LEU A 211 -2.26 2.61 15.12
CA LEU A 211 -0.98 2.36 15.78
C LEU A 211 -0.87 0.88 16.23
N MET A 212 -1.95 0.31 16.75
CA MET A 212 -1.97 -1.10 17.14
C MET A 212 -1.80 -2.05 15.96
N LEU A 213 -2.39 -1.74 14.79
CA LEU A 213 -2.25 -2.51 13.55
C LEU A 213 -0.78 -2.56 13.11
N VAL A 214 -0.12 -1.40 13.03
CA VAL A 214 1.30 -1.33 12.63
C VAL A 214 2.20 -2.04 13.64
N LEU A 215 1.96 -1.84 14.95
CA LEU A 215 2.77 -2.47 15.99
C LEU A 215 2.52 -3.97 16.14
N SER A 216 1.40 -4.51 15.64
CA SER A 216 1.12 -5.94 15.68
C SER A 216 1.69 -6.72 14.50
N GLU A 217 2.06 -6.05 13.41
CA GLU A 217 2.68 -6.67 12.25
C GLU A 217 4.07 -7.22 12.60
N ASN A 218 4.26 -8.53 12.45
CA ASN A 218 5.53 -9.24 12.72
C ASN A 218 6.16 -8.92 14.09
N ASN A 219 5.34 -8.73 15.13
CA ASN A 219 5.79 -8.35 16.46
C ASN A 219 5.26 -9.29 17.58
N PRO A 220 5.90 -10.44 17.80
CA PRO A 220 5.46 -11.42 18.79
C PRO A 220 5.42 -10.88 20.22
N GLU A 221 6.34 -9.98 20.60
CA GLU A 221 6.38 -9.43 21.97
C GLU A 221 5.13 -8.57 22.27
N TRP A 222 4.73 -7.75 21.31
CA TRP A 222 3.50 -6.96 21.37
C TRP A 222 2.26 -7.86 21.38
N ASN A 223 2.19 -8.80 20.43
CA ASN A 223 1.03 -9.67 20.21
C ASN A 223 0.79 -10.61 21.39
N ASN A 224 1.85 -11.20 21.96
CA ASN A 224 1.75 -12.05 23.14
C ASN A 224 1.28 -11.27 24.38
N THR A 225 1.64 -9.98 24.49
CA THR A 225 1.17 -9.14 25.61
C THR A 225 -0.34 -8.91 25.52
N ILE A 226 -0.87 -8.67 24.31
CA ILE A 226 -2.31 -8.54 24.07
C ILE A 226 -3.01 -9.87 24.32
N HIS A 227 -2.45 -10.97 23.81
CA HIS A 227 -3.02 -12.30 23.97
C HIS A 227 -3.06 -12.76 25.43
N ALA A 228 -2.09 -12.39 26.25
CA ALA A 228 -2.05 -12.79 27.67
C ALA A 228 -3.11 -12.08 28.54
N GLU A 229 -3.67 -10.95 28.10
CA GLU A 229 -4.59 -10.12 28.89
C GLU A 229 -6.04 -10.24 28.39
N ALA A 230 -6.87 -10.96 29.14
CA ALA A 230 -8.27 -11.21 28.77
C ALA A 230 -9.09 -9.91 28.62
N ALA A 231 -8.77 -8.86 29.40
CA ALA A 231 -9.45 -7.58 29.29
C ALA A 231 -9.22 -6.90 27.93
N TYR A 232 -8.03 -7.07 27.34
CA TYR A 232 -7.69 -6.53 26.03
C TYR A 232 -8.42 -7.28 24.92
N GLN A 233 -8.41 -8.61 24.97
CA GLN A 233 -9.18 -9.44 24.03
C GLN A 233 -10.67 -9.06 24.05
N GLN A 234 -11.25 -8.92 25.24
CA GLN A 234 -12.66 -8.55 25.40
C GLN A 234 -12.95 -7.14 24.87
N SER A 235 -12.02 -6.19 25.04
CA SER A 235 -12.17 -4.82 24.53
C SER A 235 -12.17 -4.77 23.01
N LEU A 236 -11.28 -5.53 22.34
CA LEU A 236 -11.25 -5.65 20.88
C LEU A 236 -12.53 -6.31 20.36
N LEU A 237 -13.01 -7.36 21.04
CA LEU A 237 -14.27 -8.02 20.70
C LEU A 237 -15.47 -7.06 20.81
N GLN A 238 -15.54 -6.25 21.86
CA GLN A 238 -16.58 -5.23 22.01
C GLN A 238 -16.52 -4.21 20.88
N LEU A 239 -15.33 -3.78 20.49
CA LEU A 239 -15.14 -2.83 19.41
C LEU A 239 -15.64 -3.37 18.06
N LEU A 240 -15.37 -4.65 17.78
CA LEU A 240 -15.83 -5.38 16.58
C LEU A 240 -17.35 -5.58 16.54
N GLN A 241 -17.98 -5.81 17.69
CA GLN A 241 -19.43 -6.08 17.80
C GLN A 241 -20.31 -4.82 17.90
N ALA A 242 -19.72 -3.69 18.30
CA ALA A 242 -20.41 -2.42 18.46
C ALA A 242 -20.83 -1.80 17.11
N GLN A 243 -22.10 -1.96 16.75
CA GLN A 243 -22.66 -1.48 15.47
C GLN A 243 -22.74 0.04 15.34
N ASP A 244 -22.60 0.78 16.45
CA ASP A 244 -22.52 2.24 16.48
C ASP A 244 -21.11 2.76 16.11
N ASN A 245 -20.09 1.88 16.10
CA ASN A 245 -18.77 2.22 15.58
C ASN A 245 -18.78 2.30 14.05
N SER A 246 -17.96 3.20 13.50
CA SER A 246 -17.73 3.27 12.07
C SER A 246 -17.18 1.93 11.54
N LEU A 247 -17.57 1.59 10.31
CA LEU A 247 -17.07 0.38 9.65
C LEU A 247 -15.54 0.43 9.50
N ASN A 248 -14.98 1.62 9.23
CA ASN A 248 -13.53 1.84 9.19
C ASN A 248 -12.86 1.41 10.50
N LEU A 249 -13.29 1.93 11.66
CA LEU A 249 -12.72 1.56 12.96
C LEU A 249 -12.79 0.05 13.22
N ARG A 250 -13.93 -0.57 12.93
CA ARG A 250 -14.13 -2.01 13.10
C ARG A 250 -13.22 -2.81 12.18
N LEU A 251 -13.05 -2.38 10.92
CA LEU A 251 -12.20 -3.04 9.94
C LEU A 251 -10.71 -2.90 10.27
N THR A 252 -10.25 -1.71 10.69
CA THR A 252 -8.87 -1.54 11.19
C THR A 252 -8.62 -2.43 12.41
N THR A 253 -9.65 -2.64 13.25
CA THR A 253 -9.58 -3.57 14.39
C THR A 253 -9.41 -5.01 13.91
N VAL A 254 -10.10 -5.42 12.83
CA VAL A 254 -9.88 -6.74 12.21
C VAL A 254 -8.42 -6.89 11.82
N GLY A 255 -7.84 -5.89 11.15
CA GLY A 255 -6.43 -5.90 10.76
C GLY A 255 -5.47 -6.10 11.94
N ALA A 256 -5.69 -5.39 13.05
CA ALA A 256 -4.85 -5.56 14.23
C ALA A 256 -5.03 -6.96 14.88
N VAL A 257 -6.25 -7.49 14.87
CA VAL A 257 -6.62 -8.76 15.50
C VAL A 257 -6.11 -9.98 14.73
N ILE A 258 -6.07 -9.95 13.40
CA ILE A 258 -5.58 -11.11 12.61
C ILE A 258 -4.09 -11.40 12.86
N ASN A 259 -3.32 -10.41 13.30
CA ASN A 259 -1.91 -10.54 13.67
C ASN A 259 -1.70 -11.18 15.06
N LEU A 260 -2.77 -11.36 15.86
CA LEU A 260 -2.66 -11.95 17.19
C LEU A 260 -2.53 -13.48 17.11
N PRO A 261 -1.84 -14.13 18.07
CA PRO A 261 -1.57 -15.56 18.02
C PRO A 261 -2.86 -16.37 17.98
N GLN A 262 -2.86 -17.43 17.15
CA GLN A 262 -3.94 -18.43 17.02
C GLN A 262 -5.29 -17.90 16.51
N VAL A 263 -5.39 -16.62 16.13
CA VAL A 263 -6.65 -16.05 15.59
C VAL A 263 -7.01 -16.71 14.26
N LEU A 264 -6.06 -16.81 13.33
CA LEU A 264 -6.27 -17.44 12.03
C LEU A 264 -6.31 -18.98 12.09
N GLU A 265 -5.92 -19.58 13.21
CA GLU A 265 -6.01 -21.04 13.43
C GLU A 265 -7.37 -21.47 14.01
N ASN A 266 -8.22 -20.51 14.41
CA ASN A 266 -9.48 -20.78 15.10
C ASN A 266 -10.68 -20.28 14.30
N ALA A 267 -11.50 -21.23 13.82
CA ALA A 267 -12.70 -20.96 13.04
C ALA A 267 -13.69 -20.02 13.75
N GLN A 268 -13.85 -20.15 15.07
CA GLN A 268 -14.77 -19.30 15.84
C GLN A 268 -14.25 -17.87 15.94
N SER A 269 -12.93 -17.67 16.03
CA SER A 269 -12.31 -16.35 16.02
C SER A 269 -12.56 -15.66 14.68
N ILE A 270 -12.34 -16.36 13.56
CA ILE A 270 -12.58 -15.83 12.22
C ILE A 270 -14.07 -15.53 12.00
N ALA A 271 -14.98 -16.39 12.48
CA ALA A 271 -16.42 -16.20 12.36
C ALA A 271 -16.91 -14.87 12.97
N VAL A 272 -16.24 -14.38 14.03
CA VAL A 272 -16.55 -13.09 14.65
C VAL A 272 -16.13 -11.91 13.75
N LEU A 273 -15.10 -12.07 12.91
CA LEU A 273 -14.61 -11.04 11.99
C LEU A 273 -15.48 -10.93 10.73
N MET A 274 -16.15 -12.02 10.33
CA MET A 274 -16.89 -12.11 9.07
C MET A 274 -17.95 -11.03 8.85
N PRO A 275 -18.77 -10.61 9.84
CA PRO A 275 -19.74 -9.54 9.63
C PRO A 275 -19.08 -8.21 9.21
N VAL A 276 -17.88 -7.92 9.71
CA VAL A 276 -17.13 -6.71 9.36
C VAL A 276 -16.51 -6.85 7.98
N LEU A 277 -15.84 -7.97 7.70
CA LEU A 277 -15.22 -8.24 6.41
C LEU A 277 -16.24 -8.21 5.27
N LYS A 278 -17.40 -8.87 5.44
CA LYS A 278 -18.48 -8.87 4.43
C LYS A 278 -19.06 -7.48 4.20
N ALA A 279 -19.21 -6.69 5.25
CA ALA A 279 -19.69 -5.31 5.11
C ALA A 279 -18.66 -4.43 4.37
N ALA A 280 -17.36 -4.65 4.60
CA ALA A 280 -16.28 -3.91 3.95
C ALA A 280 -16.20 -4.18 2.44
N ILE A 281 -16.38 -5.43 2.01
CA ILE A 281 -16.34 -5.81 0.59
C ILE A 281 -17.70 -5.75 -0.11
N ALA A 282 -18.73 -5.22 0.54
CA ALA A 282 -20.05 -5.07 -0.05
C ALA A 282 -20.00 -4.05 -1.19
N TYR A 283 -19.99 -4.56 -2.43
CA TYR A 283 -19.81 -3.75 -3.63
C TYR A 283 -21.09 -3.72 -4.47
N ASP A 284 -21.74 -2.57 -4.55
CA ASP A 284 -22.80 -2.28 -5.51
C ASP A 284 -22.25 -1.35 -6.59
N ALA A 285 -22.07 -1.90 -7.80
CA ALA A 285 -21.50 -1.19 -8.93
C ALA A 285 -22.23 0.12 -9.25
N ALA A 286 -23.57 0.14 -9.17
CA ALA A 286 -24.35 1.32 -9.50
C ALA A 286 -24.20 2.41 -8.41
N ALA A 287 -24.21 2.01 -7.14
CA ALA A 287 -24.03 2.92 -6.02
C ALA A 287 -22.61 3.52 -5.99
N VAL A 288 -21.58 2.68 -6.21
CA VAL A 288 -20.17 3.10 -6.25
C VAL A 288 -19.93 4.10 -7.37
N VAL A 289 -20.41 3.80 -8.59
CA VAL A 289 -20.29 4.73 -9.73
C VAL A 289 -21.01 6.05 -9.46
N ALA A 290 -22.23 6.01 -8.90
CA ALA A 290 -22.98 7.21 -8.57
C ALA A 290 -22.26 8.07 -7.50
N GLN A 291 -21.67 7.43 -6.49
CA GLN A 291 -20.91 8.13 -5.44
C GLN A 291 -19.62 8.74 -6.01
N ALA A 292 -18.89 8.01 -6.87
CA ALA A 292 -17.70 8.52 -7.53
C ALA A 292 -18.02 9.76 -8.39
N GLN A 293 -19.13 9.73 -9.13
CA GLN A 293 -19.58 10.86 -9.93
C GLN A 293 -19.91 12.08 -9.05
N GLN A 294 -20.64 11.89 -7.96
CA GLN A 294 -20.97 12.96 -7.02
C GLN A 294 -19.72 13.55 -6.34
N ALA A 295 -18.75 12.71 -5.99
CA ALA A 295 -17.47 13.16 -5.44
C ALA A 295 -16.69 13.98 -6.46
N SER A 296 -16.59 13.51 -7.71
CA SER A 296 -15.94 14.21 -8.82
C SER A 296 -16.54 15.61 -9.05
N GLU A 297 -17.88 15.70 -9.12
CA GLU A 297 -18.60 16.96 -9.28
C GLU A 297 -18.43 17.92 -8.08
N SER A 298 -18.11 17.39 -6.89
CA SER A 298 -17.91 18.17 -5.67
C SER A 298 -16.51 18.77 -5.55
N ILE A 299 -15.51 18.25 -6.28
CA ILE A 299 -14.11 18.70 -6.18
C ILE A 299 -13.95 20.19 -6.52
N PRO A 300 -14.46 20.72 -7.65
CA PRO A 300 -14.30 22.14 -7.98
C PRO A 300 -14.90 23.05 -6.92
N VAL A 301 -16.04 22.66 -6.33
CA VAL A 301 -16.73 23.42 -5.28
C VAL A 301 -15.89 23.46 -4.00
N ALA A 302 -15.27 22.34 -3.62
CA ALA A 302 -14.38 22.29 -2.46
C ALA A 302 -13.09 23.10 -2.68
N ALA A 303 -12.53 23.08 -3.89
CA ALA A 303 -11.31 23.82 -4.23
C ALA A 303 -11.52 25.34 -4.25
N GLU A 304 -12.62 25.82 -4.84
CA GLU A 304 -12.97 27.25 -4.84
C GLU A 304 -13.12 27.79 -3.41
N ALA A 305 -13.65 26.99 -2.48
CA ALA A 305 -13.80 27.39 -1.09
C ALA A 305 -12.46 27.60 -0.37
N ILE A 306 -11.46 26.75 -0.66
CA ILE A 306 -10.11 26.87 -0.09
C ILE A 306 -9.44 28.14 -0.60
N SER A 307 -9.52 28.41 -1.92
CA SER A 307 -8.94 29.62 -2.51
C SER A 307 -9.61 30.91 -2.01
N ASN A 308 -10.93 30.88 -1.78
CA ASN A 308 -11.67 32.04 -1.26
C ASN A 308 -11.45 32.26 0.25
N ALA A 309 -11.11 31.21 1.01
CA ALA A 309 -10.78 31.33 2.44
C ALA A 309 -9.45 32.09 2.70
N GLU A 310 -8.58 32.23 1.68
CA GLU A 310 -7.38 33.07 1.76
C GLU A 310 -7.68 34.58 1.59
N ILE A 311 -8.89 34.92 1.14
CA ILE A 311 -9.36 36.29 0.87
C ILE A 311 -10.42 36.68 1.91
N ILE A 312 -10.11 36.62 3.20
CA ILE A 312 -11.05 37.09 4.23
C ILE A 312 -11.01 38.61 4.30
N THR A 313 -12.02 39.25 3.70
CA THR A 313 -12.44 40.61 4.05
C THR A 313 -13.40 40.58 5.24
N GLU A 314 -13.26 41.52 6.19
CA GLU A 314 -13.95 41.63 7.49
C GLU A 314 -15.51 41.79 7.44
N ASN A 315 -16.17 41.50 6.32
CA ASN A 315 -17.63 41.64 6.19
C ASN A 315 -18.29 40.27 5.98
N GLU A 316 -18.82 39.69 7.06
CA GLU A 316 -19.71 38.53 7.02
C GLU A 316 -21.05 38.91 6.35
N ASN A 317 -21.18 38.65 5.05
CA ASN A 317 -22.45 38.74 4.33
C ASN A 317 -23.11 37.34 4.23
N ASP A 318 -24.44 37.27 4.16
CA ASP A 318 -25.22 36.01 4.02
C ASP A 318 -24.75 35.11 2.84
N ILE A 319 -24.18 35.72 1.80
CA ILE A 319 -23.60 35.04 0.63
C ILE A 319 -22.41 34.14 1.03
N ASN A 320 -21.59 34.56 2.00
CA ASN A 320 -20.44 33.77 2.47
C ASN A 320 -20.89 32.53 3.26
N ARG A 321 -22.04 32.60 3.94
CA ARG A 321 -22.59 31.46 4.70
C ARG A 321 -23.10 30.36 3.77
N GLU A 322 -23.85 30.73 2.72
CA GLU A 322 -24.34 29.77 1.73
C GLU A 322 -23.19 29.10 0.96
N GLN A 323 -22.13 29.85 0.63
CA GLN A 323 -20.93 29.30 0.01
C GLN A 323 -20.19 28.33 0.94
N MET A 324 -20.04 28.68 2.22
CA MET A 324 -19.41 27.81 3.22
C MET A 324 -20.21 26.52 3.45
N GLU A 325 -21.54 26.59 3.50
CA GLU A 325 -22.40 25.40 3.60
C GLU A 325 -22.25 24.48 2.38
N LYS A 326 -22.20 25.04 1.16
CA LYS A 326 -21.94 24.27 -0.07
C LYS A 326 -20.57 23.60 -0.05
N ALA A 327 -19.53 24.32 0.38
CA ALA A 327 -18.18 23.81 0.51
C ALA A 327 -18.09 22.65 1.52
N ASN A 328 -18.69 22.81 2.70
CA ASN A 328 -18.72 21.77 3.72
C ASN A 328 -19.44 20.50 3.23
N LYS A 329 -20.55 20.68 2.49
CA LYS A 329 -21.26 19.55 1.87
C LYS A 329 -20.40 18.85 0.82
N ALA A 330 -19.72 19.60 -0.04
CA ALA A 330 -18.81 19.06 -1.04
C ALA A 330 -17.65 18.26 -0.40
N GLN A 331 -17.01 18.82 0.63
CA GLN A 331 -15.96 18.14 1.39
C GLN A 331 -16.47 16.86 2.06
N HIS A 332 -17.69 16.86 2.61
CA HIS A 332 -18.28 15.66 3.19
C HIS A 332 -18.52 14.55 2.15
N ILE A 333 -18.97 14.90 0.94
CA ILE A 333 -19.17 13.93 -0.15
C ILE A 333 -17.83 13.30 -0.54
N ILE A 334 -16.79 14.12 -0.73
CA ILE A 334 -15.44 13.67 -1.08
C ILE A 334 -14.86 12.77 0.02
N LYS A 335 -14.98 13.19 1.29
CA LYS A 335 -14.51 12.41 2.44
C LYS A 335 -15.22 11.06 2.53
N SER A 336 -16.54 11.04 2.36
CA SER A 336 -17.33 9.81 2.37
C SER A 336 -16.95 8.86 1.24
N TRP A 337 -16.64 9.38 0.04
CA TRP A 337 -16.11 8.57 -1.05
C TRP A 337 -14.75 7.95 -0.68
N LYS A 338 -13.81 8.75 -0.17
CA LYS A 338 -12.48 8.24 0.23
C LYS A 338 -12.53 7.23 1.36
N GLU A 339 -13.41 7.44 2.34
CA GLU A 339 -13.65 6.46 3.40
C GLU A 339 -14.17 5.12 2.84
N ASN A 340 -15.10 5.16 1.88
CA ASN A 340 -15.63 3.95 1.23
C ASN A 340 -14.57 3.22 0.39
N VAL A 341 -13.79 3.96 -0.40
CA VAL A 341 -12.65 3.39 -1.15
C VAL A 341 -11.67 2.73 -0.18
N HIS A 342 -11.27 3.42 0.89
CA HIS A 342 -10.36 2.90 1.89
C HIS A 342 -10.89 1.62 2.57
N VAL A 343 -12.15 1.61 3.00
CA VAL A 343 -12.80 0.44 3.62
C VAL A 343 -12.83 -0.75 2.66
N LEU A 344 -13.19 -0.51 1.41
CA LEU A 344 -13.24 -1.55 0.39
C LEU A 344 -11.85 -2.13 0.11
N THR A 345 -10.84 -1.27 -0.08
CA THR A 345 -9.48 -1.70 -0.40
C THR A 345 -8.82 -2.41 0.78
N LEU A 346 -9.00 -1.91 2.01
CA LEU A 346 -8.50 -2.56 3.22
C LEU A 346 -9.20 -3.91 3.44
N GLY A 347 -10.51 -4.01 3.19
CA GLY A 347 -11.25 -5.26 3.33
C GLY A 347 -10.75 -6.36 2.38
N LEU A 348 -10.50 -6.00 1.12
CA LEU A 348 -9.93 -6.89 0.11
C LEU A 348 -8.51 -7.32 0.46
N GLU A 349 -7.69 -6.40 0.95
CA GLU A 349 -6.31 -6.65 1.38
C GLU A 349 -6.24 -7.59 2.58
N LEU A 350 -7.04 -7.34 3.63
CA LEU A 350 -7.08 -8.22 4.81
C LEU A 350 -7.53 -9.64 4.43
N ILE A 351 -8.54 -9.78 3.57
CA ILE A 351 -8.96 -11.10 3.06
C ILE A 351 -7.82 -11.76 2.28
N SER A 352 -7.18 -11.01 1.37
CA SER A 352 -6.06 -11.51 0.56
C SER A 352 -4.92 -12.04 1.42
N ASN A 353 -4.56 -11.33 2.48
CA ASN A 353 -3.48 -11.70 3.39
C ASN A 353 -3.85 -12.92 4.25
N MET A 354 -5.12 -13.02 4.70
CA MET A 354 -5.59 -14.16 5.51
C MET A 354 -5.56 -15.50 4.77
N VAL A 355 -5.58 -15.51 3.43
CA VAL A 355 -5.48 -16.73 2.60
C VAL A 355 -4.21 -16.80 1.78
N ALA A 356 -3.27 -15.86 1.95
CA ALA A 356 -1.96 -15.97 1.34
C ALA A 356 -1.30 -17.26 1.87
N SER A 357 -0.78 -18.08 0.96
CA SER A 357 -0.02 -19.28 1.33
C SER A 357 1.32 -18.78 1.84
N GLY A 358 1.65 -19.05 3.11
CA GLY A 358 2.86 -18.52 3.77
C GLY A 358 4.15 -19.17 3.28
N ASP A 359 4.47 -18.97 2.00
CA ASP A 359 5.70 -19.46 1.37
C ASP A 359 6.91 -18.52 1.57
N ASP A 360 6.76 -17.42 2.33
CA ASP A 360 7.79 -16.37 2.41
C ASP A 360 8.72 -16.43 3.64
N ASP A 361 8.55 -17.39 4.57
CA ASP A 361 9.29 -17.38 5.85
C ASP A 361 10.33 -18.53 6.03
N GLU A 362 10.68 -19.29 4.99
CA GLU A 362 11.67 -20.38 5.11
C GLU A 362 13.03 -20.04 4.44
N ASP A 363 14.00 -19.71 5.30
CA ASP A 363 15.46 -19.88 5.17
C ASP A 363 16.28 -18.87 4.33
N GLU A 364 16.25 -17.60 4.76
CA GLU A 364 17.06 -16.48 4.25
C GLU A 364 18.61 -16.68 4.29
N GLU A 365 19.14 -17.67 5.04
CA GLU A 365 20.59 -17.81 5.30
C GLU A 365 21.35 -18.88 4.50
N GLU A 366 20.68 -19.75 3.72
CA GLU A 366 21.33 -21.00 3.28
C GLU A 366 22.11 -20.93 1.94
N TRP A 367 21.93 -19.91 1.09
CA TRP A 367 22.65 -19.77 -0.21
C TRP A 367 23.99 -19.01 -0.15
N GLY A 368 24.71 -19.10 0.97
CA GLY A 368 25.94 -18.34 1.23
C GLY A 368 27.14 -18.70 0.35
N SER A 369 27.16 -19.87 -0.30
CA SER A 369 28.27 -20.29 -1.17
C SER A 369 28.08 -19.91 -2.64
N ASP A 370 29.20 -19.72 -3.35
CA ASP A 370 29.28 -19.46 -4.80
C ASP A 370 29.80 -20.68 -5.59
N ASP A 371 30.22 -21.74 -4.89
CA ASP A 371 30.65 -23.00 -5.49
C ASP A 371 29.50 -24.00 -5.64
N GLU A 372 29.66 -24.93 -6.58
CA GLU A 372 28.61 -25.90 -6.94
C GLU A 372 28.33 -26.88 -5.79
N GLU A 373 29.36 -27.27 -5.04
CA GLU A 373 29.22 -28.18 -3.89
C GLU A 373 28.46 -27.53 -2.72
N GLY A 374 28.73 -26.26 -2.40
CA GLY A 374 28.01 -25.55 -1.35
C GLY A 374 26.55 -25.23 -1.73
N MET A 375 26.30 -24.92 -3.01
CA MET A 375 24.94 -24.78 -3.54
C MET A 375 24.15 -26.11 -3.50
N GLU A 376 24.80 -27.23 -3.78
CA GLU A 376 24.18 -28.57 -3.71
C GLU A 376 23.82 -28.97 -2.28
N GLN A 377 24.65 -28.61 -1.30
CA GLN A 377 24.35 -28.85 0.12
C GLN A 377 23.14 -28.04 0.60
N ALA A 378 23.06 -26.75 0.25
CA ALA A 378 21.91 -25.90 0.58
C ALA A 378 20.60 -26.45 -0.02
N ALA A 379 20.63 -26.85 -1.30
CA ALA A 379 19.47 -27.46 -1.96
C ALA A 379 18.97 -28.75 -1.28
N GLN A 380 19.88 -29.56 -0.72
CA GLN A 380 19.53 -30.82 -0.04
C GLN A 380 18.90 -30.61 1.33
N THR A 381 19.23 -29.52 2.03
CA THR A 381 18.61 -29.13 3.29
C THR A 381 17.16 -28.70 3.05
N LEU A 382 16.93 -27.83 2.06
CA LEU A 382 15.60 -27.35 1.66
C LEU A 382 14.64 -28.49 1.26
N ALA A 383 15.14 -29.48 0.50
CA ALA A 383 14.33 -30.61 0.05
C ALA A 383 13.87 -31.56 1.20
N GLN A 384 14.47 -31.49 2.39
CA GLN A 384 14.11 -32.33 3.53
C GLN A 384 13.02 -31.72 4.44
N GLY A 385 12.72 -30.42 4.29
CA GLY A 385 11.66 -29.71 5.03
C GLY A 385 10.27 -29.80 4.40
N GLN A 386 10.17 -30.07 3.10
CA GLN A 386 8.92 -29.96 2.35
C GLN A 386 8.09 -31.25 2.32
N THR A 387 7.28 -31.48 3.36
CA THR A 387 6.08 -32.33 3.25
C THR A 387 4.84 -31.46 3.05
N PHE A 388 4.54 -31.08 1.81
CA PHE A 388 3.32 -30.36 1.46
C PHE A 388 2.11 -31.30 1.42
N ALA A 389 1.45 -31.46 2.56
CA ALA A 389 0.03 -31.81 2.56
C ALA A 389 -0.75 -30.49 2.48
N ALA A 390 -1.32 -30.19 1.30
CA ALA A 390 -2.19 -29.03 1.07
C ALA A 390 -3.50 -29.16 1.88
N ASN A 391 -3.41 -28.94 3.19
CA ASN A 391 -4.59 -28.75 4.03
C ASN A 391 -5.04 -27.30 3.85
N GLN A 392 -6.28 -27.11 3.39
CA GLN A 392 -6.92 -25.80 3.33
C GLN A 392 -6.81 -25.09 4.69
N SER A 393 -6.34 -23.85 4.67
CA SER A 393 -6.24 -23.03 5.87
C SER A 393 -7.63 -22.81 6.48
N VAL A 394 -7.70 -22.58 7.80
CA VAL A 394 -8.97 -22.27 8.46
C VAL A 394 -9.67 -21.04 7.83
N PRO A 395 -8.95 -19.95 7.48
CA PRO A 395 -9.54 -18.84 6.73
C PRO A 395 -10.19 -19.27 5.41
N SER A 396 -9.52 -20.10 4.61
CA SER A 396 -10.07 -20.51 3.31
C SER A 396 -11.37 -21.31 3.46
N GLN A 397 -11.44 -22.19 4.45
CA GLN A 397 -12.67 -22.96 4.74
C GLN A 397 -13.84 -22.07 5.15
N ILE A 398 -13.60 -21.05 6.00
CA ILE A 398 -14.65 -20.12 6.43
C ILE A 398 -15.07 -19.19 5.29
N PHE A 399 -14.11 -18.72 4.48
CA PHE A 399 -14.41 -17.87 3.32
C PHE A 399 -15.23 -18.60 2.26
N ALA A 400 -14.99 -19.90 2.06
CA ALA A 400 -15.82 -20.75 1.22
C ALA A 400 -17.26 -20.84 1.75
N ALA A 401 -17.44 -21.09 3.05
CA ALA A 401 -18.76 -21.16 3.69
C ALA A 401 -19.54 -19.83 3.59
N GLU A 402 -18.83 -18.70 3.62
CA GLU A 402 -19.41 -17.35 3.52
C GLU A 402 -19.50 -16.83 2.06
N ASN A 403 -19.13 -17.66 1.07
CA ASN A 403 -19.14 -17.35 -0.36
C ASN A 403 -18.30 -16.12 -0.74
N ILE A 404 -17.17 -15.88 -0.07
CA ILE A 404 -16.34 -14.68 -0.30
C ILE A 404 -15.80 -14.64 -1.74
N LEU A 405 -15.37 -15.78 -2.30
CA LEU A 405 -14.93 -15.87 -3.68
C LEU A 405 -16.01 -15.37 -4.67
N ALA A 406 -17.28 -15.72 -4.45
CA ALA A 406 -18.38 -15.30 -5.30
C ALA A 406 -18.57 -13.77 -5.29
N HIS A 407 -18.46 -13.14 -4.11
CA HIS A 407 -18.58 -11.68 -3.97
C HIS A 407 -17.43 -10.96 -4.68
N VAL A 408 -16.18 -11.42 -4.48
CA VAL A 408 -15.00 -10.82 -5.12
C VAL A 408 -15.03 -11.03 -6.65
N TYR A 409 -15.49 -12.18 -7.13
CA TYR A 409 -15.66 -12.42 -8.56
C TYR A 409 -16.75 -11.51 -9.19
N GLY A 410 -17.89 -11.31 -8.51
CA GLY A 410 -18.91 -10.35 -8.96
C GLY A 410 -18.41 -8.91 -8.99
N MET A 411 -17.51 -8.55 -8.07
CA MET A 411 -16.82 -7.26 -8.08
C MET A 411 -15.90 -7.12 -9.30
N LEU A 412 -15.09 -8.14 -9.62
CA LEU A 412 -14.26 -8.15 -10.83
C LEU A 412 -15.14 -7.91 -12.07
N GLN A 413 -16.24 -8.67 -12.23
CA GLN A 413 -17.16 -8.52 -13.36
C GLN A 413 -17.66 -7.08 -13.52
N SER A 414 -17.97 -6.42 -12.40
CA SER A 414 -18.43 -5.04 -12.38
C SER A 414 -17.32 -4.04 -12.73
N LEU A 415 -16.08 -4.33 -12.40
CA LEU A 415 -14.91 -3.48 -12.62
C LEU A 415 -14.30 -3.61 -14.03
N VAL A 416 -14.66 -4.65 -14.78
CA VAL A 416 -14.25 -4.82 -16.19
C VAL A 416 -14.75 -3.64 -17.03
N VAL A 417 -15.95 -3.13 -16.76
CA VAL A 417 -16.55 -2.00 -17.48
C VAL A 417 -16.41 -0.73 -16.63
N ILE A 418 -15.52 0.20 -17.01
CA ILE A 418 -15.64 1.57 -16.49
C ILE A 418 -16.73 2.28 -17.29
N PRO A 419 -17.68 2.98 -16.64
CA PRO A 419 -18.52 3.94 -17.33
C PRO A 419 -17.67 4.89 -18.18
N PRO A 420 -17.87 4.98 -19.51
CA PRO A 420 -17.09 5.85 -20.42
C PRO A 420 -17.10 7.33 -20.02
N GLN A 421 -18.09 7.73 -19.22
CA GLN A 421 -18.29 9.09 -18.71
C GLN A 421 -17.19 9.51 -17.73
N ILE A 422 -16.57 8.58 -17.00
CA ILE A 422 -15.42 8.86 -16.12
C ILE A 422 -14.12 9.00 -16.94
N HIS A 423 -14.08 8.41 -18.14
CA HIS A 423 -12.93 8.46 -19.06
C HIS A 423 -12.88 9.71 -19.95
N ALA A 424 -14.03 10.30 -20.29
CA ALA A 424 -14.11 11.35 -21.32
C ALA A 424 -13.54 12.72 -20.89
N ASP A 425 -13.37 12.98 -19.60
CA ASP A 425 -12.79 14.22 -19.07
C ASP A 425 -11.26 14.22 -19.01
N ILE A 426 -10.62 13.09 -19.34
CA ILE A 426 -9.15 12.89 -19.28
C ILE A 426 -8.44 13.59 -20.45
N GLY A 427 -9.06 13.64 -21.63
CA GLY A 427 -8.40 14.12 -22.86
C GLY A 427 -8.39 15.65 -23.07
N ASN A 428 -9.34 16.38 -22.47
CA ASN A 428 -9.58 17.80 -22.83
C ASN A 428 -9.15 18.83 -21.76
N ILE A 429 -8.70 18.39 -20.57
CA ILE A 429 -8.40 19.28 -19.43
C ILE A 429 -6.99 19.00 -18.88
N LEU A 430 -6.00 18.91 -19.74
CA LEU A 430 -4.57 18.87 -19.36
C LEU A 430 -4.04 20.20 -18.77
N HIS A 431 -4.91 21.18 -18.52
CA HIS A 431 -4.51 22.52 -18.05
C HIS A 431 -5.01 22.90 -16.65
N LEU A 432 -5.79 22.07 -15.96
CA LEU A 432 -6.23 22.34 -14.59
C LEU A 432 -5.73 21.23 -13.65
N ASN A 433 -4.56 21.49 -13.07
CA ASN A 433 -3.70 20.59 -12.30
C ASN A 433 -4.28 20.00 -10.99
N PHE A 434 -5.60 19.91 -10.79
CA PHE A 434 -6.16 19.59 -9.47
C PHE A 434 -7.39 18.67 -9.41
N ALA A 435 -8.12 18.42 -10.50
CA ALA A 435 -9.47 17.82 -10.37
C ALA A 435 -9.64 16.39 -10.94
N ASN A 436 -8.77 15.92 -11.84
CA ASN A 436 -9.08 14.74 -12.66
C ASN A 436 -8.25 13.47 -12.35
N LEU A 437 -7.33 13.51 -11.37
CA LEU A 437 -6.56 12.32 -10.95
C LEU A 437 -7.30 11.44 -9.93
N PHE A 438 -8.24 12.04 -9.18
CA PHE A 438 -8.76 11.46 -7.94
C PHE A 438 -9.59 10.19 -8.13
N SER A 439 -10.47 10.13 -9.12
CA SER A 439 -11.38 8.98 -9.34
C SER A 439 -10.75 7.85 -10.14
N VAL A 440 -9.85 8.16 -11.08
CA VAL A 440 -9.18 7.15 -11.91
C VAL A 440 -8.22 6.32 -11.06
N GLU A 441 -7.45 6.97 -10.18
CA GLU A 441 -6.57 6.28 -9.24
C GLU A 441 -7.35 5.45 -8.21
N ASP A 442 -8.51 5.95 -7.76
CA ASP A 442 -9.38 5.20 -6.83
C ASP A 442 -9.93 3.91 -7.47
N PHE A 443 -10.38 3.96 -8.72
CA PHE A 443 -10.78 2.72 -9.41
C PHE A 443 -9.59 1.81 -9.71
N ALA A 444 -8.40 2.36 -9.97
CA ALA A 444 -7.18 1.58 -10.17
C ALA A 444 -6.81 0.79 -8.91
N ILE A 445 -6.80 1.42 -7.72
CA ILE A 445 -6.53 0.71 -6.45
C ILE A 445 -7.59 -0.33 -6.15
N ILE A 446 -8.88 -0.04 -6.40
CA ILE A 446 -9.95 -1.03 -6.21
C ILE A 446 -9.69 -2.26 -7.08
N ARG A 447 -9.38 -2.08 -8.37
CA ARG A 447 -9.08 -3.18 -9.29
C ARG A 447 -7.87 -3.98 -8.88
N GLU A 448 -6.79 -3.30 -8.50
CA GLU A 448 -5.59 -3.92 -7.97
C GLU A 448 -5.92 -4.82 -6.78
N ARG A 449 -6.62 -4.29 -5.77
CA ARG A 449 -6.98 -5.05 -4.57
C ARG A 449 -7.97 -6.18 -4.88
N THR A 450 -8.91 -5.99 -5.81
CA THR A 450 -9.82 -7.05 -6.26
C THR A 450 -9.06 -8.17 -6.96
N CYS A 451 -8.15 -7.86 -7.88
CA CYS A 451 -7.37 -8.86 -8.61
C CYS A 451 -6.44 -9.64 -7.68
N SER A 452 -5.75 -8.96 -6.76
CA SER A 452 -4.89 -9.60 -5.76
C SER A 452 -5.68 -10.55 -4.86
N CYS A 453 -6.80 -10.06 -4.29
CA CYS A 453 -7.68 -10.85 -3.44
C CYS A 453 -8.26 -12.05 -4.19
N LEU A 454 -8.68 -11.86 -5.45
CA LEU A 454 -9.19 -12.93 -6.29
C LEU A 454 -8.12 -13.99 -6.58
N ALA A 455 -6.87 -13.59 -6.86
CA ALA A 455 -5.78 -14.53 -7.12
C ALA A 455 -5.57 -15.47 -5.93
N ASN A 456 -5.45 -14.93 -4.72
CA ASN A 456 -5.24 -15.72 -3.51
C ASN A 456 -6.47 -16.59 -3.17
N LEU A 457 -7.69 -16.07 -3.34
CA LEU A 457 -8.90 -16.87 -3.14
C LEU A 457 -9.03 -18.02 -4.14
N LEU A 458 -8.68 -17.81 -5.43
CA LEU A 458 -8.69 -18.88 -6.43
C LEU A 458 -7.70 -19.99 -6.09
N LEU A 459 -6.51 -19.63 -5.61
CA LEU A 459 -5.48 -20.57 -5.18
C LEU A 459 -5.88 -21.34 -3.91
N ALA A 460 -6.52 -20.67 -2.95
CA ALA A 460 -6.96 -21.27 -1.70
C ALA A 460 -8.27 -22.07 -1.79
N ALA A 461 -9.09 -21.82 -2.83
CA ALA A 461 -10.42 -22.41 -2.98
C ALA A 461 -10.38 -23.91 -3.29
N SER A 462 -11.33 -24.62 -2.69
CA SER A 462 -11.55 -26.04 -3.01
C SER A 462 -12.02 -26.20 -4.46
N ARG A 463 -11.75 -27.36 -5.07
CA ARG A 463 -12.32 -27.68 -6.39
C ARG A 463 -13.85 -27.54 -6.42
N ALA A 464 -14.53 -28.05 -5.40
CA ALA A 464 -16.00 -28.00 -5.32
C ALA A 464 -16.52 -26.56 -5.24
N GLU A 465 -15.83 -25.68 -4.51
CA GLU A 465 -16.15 -24.26 -4.42
C GLU A 465 -15.96 -23.56 -5.77
N LEU A 466 -14.85 -23.83 -6.47
CA LEU A 466 -14.57 -23.26 -7.79
C LEU A 466 -15.66 -23.63 -8.80
N GLU A 467 -16.01 -24.92 -8.88
CA GLU A 467 -17.06 -25.44 -9.77
C GLU A 467 -18.44 -24.84 -9.46
N ALA A 468 -18.73 -24.54 -8.19
CA ALA A 468 -19.97 -23.92 -7.76
C ALA A 468 -20.01 -22.40 -8.01
N THR A 469 -18.85 -21.73 -7.99
CA THR A 469 -18.77 -20.26 -7.90
C THR A 469 -18.50 -19.61 -9.25
N CYS A 470 -17.60 -20.15 -10.07
CA CYS A 470 -17.12 -19.46 -11.25
C CYS A 470 -16.78 -20.39 -12.42
N ASN A 471 -16.81 -19.84 -13.63
CA ASN A 471 -16.28 -20.49 -14.82
C ASN A 471 -14.90 -19.89 -15.10
N LEU A 472 -13.84 -20.70 -15.02
CA LEU A 472 -12.46 -20.23 -15.19
C LEU A 472 -12.21 -19.55 -16.54
N THR A 473 -12.85 -19.99 -17.63
CA THR A 473 -12.81 -19.31 -18.93
C THR A 473 -13.34 -17.87 -18.84
N GLN A 474 -14.46 -17.67 -18.13
CA GLN A 474 -15.02 -16.33 -17.97
C GLN A 474 -14.16 -15.45 -17.06
N VAL A 475 -13.59 -16.02 -15.99
CA VAL A 475 -12.65 -15.29 -15.11
C VAL A 475 -11.43 -14.84 -15.91
N PHE A 476 -10.84 -15.74 -16.71
CA PHE A 476 -9.73 -15.43 -17.60
C PHE A 476 -10.08 -14.30 -18.58
N GLN A 477 -11.23 -14.39 -19.26
CA GLN A 477 -11.68 -13.35 -20.19
C GLN A 477 -11.87 -11.98 -19.51
N ASN A 478 -12.43 -11.95 -18.30
CA ASN A 478 -12.62 -10.72 -17.54
C ASN A 478 -11.28 -10.09 -17.16
N LEU A 479 -10.32 -10.88 -16.68
CA LEU A 479 -8.97 -10.42 -16.35
C LEU A 479 -8.24 -9.89 -17.58
N MET A 480 -8.33 -10.59 -18.72
CA MET A 480 -7.70 -10.13 -19.96
C MET A 480 -8.37 -8.88 -20.53
N THR A 481 -9.69 -8.73 -20.40
CA THR A 481 -10.40 -7.49 -20.77
C THR A 481 -9.97 -6.33 -19.86
N LEU A 482 -9.81 -6.58 -18.57
CA LEU A 482 -9.28 -5.59 -17.64
C LEU A 482 -7.85 -5.18 -18.03
N TYR A 483 -7.00 -6.14 -18.38
CA TYR A 483 -5.63 -5.90 -18.86
C TYR A 483 -5.63 -4.96 -20.08
N THR A 484 -6.48 -5.23 -21.09
CA THR A 484 -6.61 -4.35 -22.27
C THR A 484 -7.07 -2.94 -21.92
N ASN A 485 -7.89 -2.78 -20.88
CA ASN A 485 -8.42 -1.48 -20.47
C ASN A 485 -7.39 -0.61 -19.72
N VAL A 486 -6.36 -1.24 -19.16
CA VAL A 486 -5.29 -0.54 -18.42
C VAL A 486 -4.00 -0.43 -19.23
N GLN A 487 -3.86 -1.20 -20.30
CA GLN A 487 -2.78 -1.01 -21.27
C GLN A 487 -2.86 0.40 -21.91
N GLY A 488 -1.84 1.21 -21.66
CA GLY A 488 -1.72 2.57 -22.20
C GLY A 488 -2.14 3.69 -21.25
N VAL A 489 -2.65 3.37 -20.05
CA VAL A 489 -2.82 4.34 -18.97
C VAL A 489 -1.47 4.46 -18.26
N ALA A 490 -0.86 5.65 -18.29
CA ALA A 490 0.33 5.92 -17.49
C ALA A 490 -0.08 5.93 -16.01
N SER A 491 0.26 4.88 -15.26
CA SER A 491 0.12 4.84 -13.81
C SER A 491 1.42 4.35 -13.18
N ASP A 492 1.81 4.96 -12.06
CA ASP A 492 2.94 4.48 -11.25
C ASP A 492 2.66 3.11 -10.60
N ARG A 493 1.40 2.64 -10.65
CA ARG A 493 0.96 1.33 -10.18
C ARG A 493 1.16 0.27 -11.25
N ASP A 494 1.78 -0.85 -10.87
CA ASP A 494 1.94 -2.01 -11.73
C ASP A 494 0.74 -2.98 -11.66
N ILE A 495 -0.42 -2.49 -12.11
CA ILE A 495 -1.63 -3.32 -12.16
C ILE A 495 -1.48 -4.50 -13.13
N ALA A 496 -0.60 -4.39 -14.12
CA ALA A 496 -0.34 -5.44 -15.10
C ALA A 496 0.24 -6.69 -14.41
N SER A 497 1.21 -6.52 -13.51
CA SER A 497 1.74 -7.62 -12.69
C SER A 497 0.65 -8.33 -11.89
N ILE A 498 -0.21 -7.56 -11.22
CA ILE A 498 -1.28 -8.11 -10.38
C ILE A 498 -2.31 -8.88 -11.23
N ILE A 499 -2.66 -8.36 -12.41
CA ILE A 499 -3.53 -9.09 -13.34
C ILE A 499 -2.86 -10.37 -13.82
N MET A 500 -1.56 -10.35 -14.15
CA MET A 500 -0.83 -11.56 -14.56
C MET A 500 -0.77 -12.61 -13.43
N ALA A 501 -0.61 -12.18 -12.17
CA ALA A 501 -0.71 -13.08 -11.02
C ALA A 501 -2.09 -13.74 -10.92
N ALA A 502 -3.17 -12.97 -11.09
CA ALA A 502 -4.53 -13.51 -11.10
C ALA A 502 -4.80 -14.44 -12.30
N VAL A 503 -4.25 -14.13 -13.48
CA VAL A 503 -4.32 -14.99 -14.66
C VAL A 503 -3.57 -16.30 -14.42
N ASN A 504 -2.40 -16.23 -13.79
CA ASN A 504 -1.63 -17.42 -13.42
C ASN A 504 -2.42 -18.30 -12.44
N ALA A 505 -3.07 -17.70 -11.43
CA ALA A 505 -3.93 -18.45 -10.51
C ALA A 505 -5.02 -19.24 -11.26
N VAL A 506 -5.71 -18.63 -12.23
CA VAL A 506 -6.71 -19.32 -13.07
C VAL A 506 -6.09 -20.52 -13.82
N ILE A 507 -4.92 -20.32 -14.42
CA ILE A 507 -4.22 -21.36 -15.18
C ILE A 507 -3.77 -22.50 -14.28
N THR A 508 -3.21 -22.20 -13.10
CA THR A 508 -2.83 -23.19 -12.10
C THR A 508 -4.03 -24.03 -11.68
N ARG A 509 -5.18 -23.41 -11.36
CA ARG A 509 -6.38 -24.17 -10.95
C ARG A 509 -6.95 -25.05 -12.06
N SER A 510 -6.81 -24.66 -13.33
CA SER A 510 -7.25 -25.52 -14.44
C SER A 510 -6.40 -26.78 -14.65
N ALA A 511 -5.21 -26.90 -14.04
CA ALA A 511 -4.46 -28.15 -14.00
C ALA A 511 -5.21 -29.27 -13.26
N GLU A 512 -6.19 -28.95 -12.41
CA GLU A 512 -7.05 -29.92 -11.72
C GLU A 512 -8.19 -30.49 -12.58
N ASN A 513 -8.04 -30.47 -13.92
CA ASN A 513 -9.05 -30.81 -14.91
C ASN A 513 -10.30 -29.93 -14.87
N LEU A 514 -10.15 -28.66 -14.47
CA LEU A 514 -11.21 -27.66 -14.61
C LEU A 514 -11.16 -27.07 -16.03
N PRO A 515 -12.30 -26.97 -16.75
CA PRO A 515 -12.32 -26.42 -18.10
C PRO A 515 -11.78 -24.98 -18.16
N LEU A 516 -10.85 -24.73 -19.09
CA LEU A 516 -10.32 -23.41 -19.39
C LEU A 516 -10.07 -23.30 -20.90
N GLU A 517 -10.73 -22.35 -21.54
CA GLU A 517 -10.49 -22.00 -22.95
C GLU A 517 -9.71 -20.69 -23.03
N CYS A 518 -8.52 -20.76 -23.63
CA CYS A 518 -7.69 -19.59 -23.89
C CYS A 518 -7.64 -19.33 -25.40
N SER A 519 -8.31 -18.27 -25.87
CA SER A 519 -8.23 -17.90 -27.29
C SER A 519 -6.83 -17.41 -27.66
N ASN A 520 -6.42 -17.66 -28.91
CA ASN A 520 -5.10 -17.25 -29.42
C ASN A 520 -4.86 -15.74 -29.32
N ASP A 521 -5.90 -14.92 -29.51
CA ASP A 521 -5.79 -13.47 -29.43
C ASP A 521 -5.42 -13.02 -28.00
N LEU A 522 -6.03 -13.62 -26.99
CA LEU A 522 -5.73 -13.31 -25.58
C LEU A 522 -4.37 -13.86 -25.15
N LEU A 523 -3.96 -15.02 -25.65
CA LEU A 523 -2.60 -15.53 -25.45
C LEU A 523 -1.55 -14.61 -26.09
N GLY A 524 -1.85 -14.02 -27.23
CA GLY A 524 -1.01 -13.00 -27.88
C GLY A 524 -0.78 -11.77 -26.99
N LEU A 525 -1.76 -11.34 -26.19
CA LEU A 525 -1.60 -10.24 -25.24
C LEU A 525 -0.60 -10.59 -24.12
N ILE A 526 -0.61 -11.82 -23.63
CA ILE A 526 0.33 -12.30 -22.59
C ILE A 526 1.76 -12.34 -23.17
N VAL A 527 1.92 -12.87 -24.38
CA VAL A 527 3.21 -12.87 -25.10
C VAL A 527 3.72 -11.44 -25.28
N ASN A 528 2.87 -10.52 -25.71
CA ASN A 528 3.22 -9.11 -25.86
C ASN A 528 3.64 -8.49 -24.52
N CYS A 529 3.00 -8.85 -23.41
CA CYS A 529 3.39 -8.40 -22.07
C CYS A 529 4.81 -8.84 -21.73
N ALA A 530 5.12 -10.14 -21.89
CA ALA A 530 6.45 -10.69 -21.60
C ALA A 530 7.57 -10.01 -22.42
N GLN A 531 7.27 -9.69 -23.68
CA GLN A 531 8.22 -9.10 -24.63
C GLN A 531 8.32 -7.56 -24.56
N ASN A 532 7.41 -6.90 -23.85
CA ASN A 532 7.37 -5.44 -23.79
C ASN A 532 8.45 -4.89 -22.86
N SER A 533 9.55 -4.37 -23.42
CA SER A 533 10.64 -3.75 -22.65
C SER A 533 10.24 -2.50 -21.87
N ASN A 534 9.08 -1.91 -22.15
CA ASN A 534 8.55 -0.76 -21.41
C ASN A 534 7.62 -1.17 -20.26
N ALA A 535 7.25 -2.45 -20.16
CA ALA A 535 6.52 -2.97 -19.00
C ALA A 535 7.49 -3.14 -17.83
N SER A 536 6.94 -3.11 -16.61
CA SER A 536 7.68 -3.45 -15.39
C SER A 536 8.25 -4.87 -15.45
N VAL A 537 9.29 -5.12 -14.67
CA VAL A 537 9.93 -6.44 -14.61
C VAL A 537 8.95 -7.48 -14.06
N GLU A 538 8.13 -7.09 -13.09
CA GLU A 538 7.13 -7.90 -12.40
C GLU A 538 5.98 -8.31 -13.34
N ALA A 539 5.48 -7.40 -14.20
CA ALA A 539 4.46 -7.74 -15.18
C ALA A 539 5.00 -8.71 -16.25
N ARG A 540 6.26 -8.53 -16.64
CA ARG A 540 6.92 -9.40 -17.63
C ARG A 540 7.16 -10.79 -17.06
N THR A 541 7.71 -10.89 -15.85
CA THR A 541 7.93 -12.19 -15.16
C THR A 541 6.60 -12.86 -14.86
N GLY A 542 5.58 -12.12 -14.42
CA GLY A 542 4.21 -12.64 -14.27
C GLY A 542 3.65 -13.22 -15.58
N ALA A 543 3.83 -12.54 -16.71
CA ALA A 543 3.41 -13.06 -18.01
C ALA A 543 4.21 -14.31 -18.44
N ILE A 544 5.50 -14.38 -18.10
CA ILE A 544 6.32 -15.59 -18.36
C ILE A 544 5.84 -16.76 -17.49
N ARG A 545 5.50 -16.54 -16.22
CA ARG A 545 4.88 -17.57 -15.34
C ARG A 545 3.60 -18.12 -15.93
N VAL A 546 2.71 -17.24 -16.40
CA VAL A 546 1.47 -17.61 -17.09
C VAL A 546 1.76 -18.54 -18.28
N LEU A 547 2.74 -18.18 -19.12
CA LEU A 547 3.15 -18.98 -20.28
C LEU A 547 3.80 -20.31 -19.89
N GLY A 548 4.62 -20.32 -18.83
CA GLY A 548 5.22 -21.52 -18.25
C GLY A 548 4.17 -22.51 -17.77
N SER A 549 3.24 -22.04 -16.93
CA SER A 549 2.11 -22.82 -16.41
C SER A 549 1.20 -23.37 -17.52
N LEU A 550 1.01 -22.62 -18.62
CA LEU A 550 0.28 -23.11 -19.80
C LEU A 550 1.07 -24.22 -20.52
N GLY A 551 2.38 -24.04 -20.67
CA GLY A 551 3.25 -25.01 -21.34
C GLY A 551 3.41 -26.33 -20.58
N GLN A 552 3.12 -26.39 -19.29
CA GLN A 552 3.09 -27.65 -18.54
C GLN A 552 1.86 -28.52 -18.86
N LYS A 553 0.82 -27.95 -19.46
CA LYS A 553 -0.38 -28.70 -19.84
C LYS A 553 -0.17 -29.47 -21.14
N PRO A 554 -0.92 -30.55 -21.41
CA PRO A 554 -0.85 -31.22 -22.70
C PRO A 554 -1.16 -30.24 -23.86
N HIS A 555 -0.24 -30.14 -24.81
CA HIS A 555 -0.38 -29.29 -25.99
C HIS A 555 0.31 -29.92 -27.21
N SER A 556 0.01 -29.42 -28.40
CA SER A 556 0.59 -29.93 -29.64
C SER A 556 2.06 -29.50 -29.80
N LEU A 557 2.85 -30.25 -30.58
CA LEU A 557 4.22 -29.84 -30.94
C LEU A 557 4.26 -28.49 -31.65
N GLY A 558 3.21 -28.12 -32.39
CA GLY A 558 3.09 -26.81 -33.03
C GLY A 558 2.97 -25.68 -32.02
N GLU A 559 2.11 -25.85 -31.02
CA GLU A 559 1.95 -24.89 -29.91
C GLU A 559 3.24 -24.82 -29.06
N ASN A 560 3.88 -25.97 -28.79
CA ASN A 560 5.15 -26.03 -28.06
C ASN A 560 6.22 -25.21 -28.78
N LYS A 561 6.29 -25.32 -30.11
CA LYS A 561 7.26 -24.58 -30.92
C LYS A 561 7.02 -23.07 -30.88
N VAL A 562 5.76 -22.62 -30.87
CA VAL A 562 5.43 -21.19 -30.71
C VAL A 562 5.87 -20.69 -29.34
N LEU A 563 5.51 -21.42 -28.28
CA LEU A 563 5.87 -21.11 -26.89
C LEU A 563 7.38 -21.05 -26.70
N GLY A 564 8.09 -22.09 -27.16
CA GLY A 564 9.55 -22.16 -27.13
C GLY A 564 10.18 -21.01 -27.92
N THR A 565 9.72 -20.71 -29.13
CA THR A 565 10.27 -19.59 -29.90
C THR A 565 10.14 -18.27 -29.15
N CYS A 566 9.02 -18.02 -28.48
CA CYS A 566 8.81 -16.84 -27.64
C CYS A 566 9.79 -16.80 -26.46
N MET A 567 9.86 -17.88 -25.67
CA MET A 567 10.75 -17.95 -24.50
C MET A 567 12.23 -17.86 -24.90
N GLY A 568 12.62 -18.47 -26.00
CA GLY A 568 13.98 -18.43 -26.53
C GLY A 568 14.48 -17.02 -26.83
N GLN A 569 13.59 -16.13 -27.29
CA GLN A 569 13.93 -14.73 -27.52
C GLN A 569 14.19 -13.99 -26.21
N LEU A 570 13.44 -14.31 -25.15
CA LEU A 570 13.54 -13.68 -23.83
C LEU A 570 14.79 -14.13 -23.04
N LEU A 571 15.45 -15.22 -23.44
CA LEU A 571 16.75 -15.61 -22.85
C LEU A 571 17.86 -14.56 -23.08
N ALA A 572 17.69 -13.66 -24.04
CA ALA A 572 18.61 -12.57 -24.32
C ALA A 572 18.27 -11.27 -23.55
N ASP A 573 17.33 -11.32 -22.59
CA ASP A 573 16.91 -10.13 -21.85
C ASP A 573 18.03 -9.52 -21.00
N THR A 574 18.00 -8.19 -20.88
CA THR A 574 18.95 -7.45 -20.06
C THR A 574 18.69 -7.63 -18.57
N ASP A 575 17.45 -7.87 -18.17
CA ASP A 575 17.09 -8.05 -16.77
C ASP A 575 17.36 -9.49 -16.29
N LEU A 576 17.99 -9.66 -15.13
CA LEU A 576 18.32 -10.99 -14.60
C LEU A 576 17.08 -11.75 -14.13
N GLN A 577 16.12 -11.08 -13.50
CA GLN A 577 14.91 -11.69 -12.97
C GLN A 577 14.06 -12.26 -14.11
N VAL A 578 13.95 -11.53 -15.22
CA VAL A 578 13.29 -12.00 -16.44
C VAL A 578 13.96 -13.27 -16.97
N VAL A 579 15.29 -13.28 -17.08
CA VAL A 579 16.04 -14.45 -17.58
C VAL A 579 15.85 -15.65 -16.65
N CYS A 580 15.89 -15.46 -15.33
CA CYS A 580 15.66 -16.53 -14.36
C CYS A 580 14.27 -17.15 -14.52
N GLU A 581 13.24 -16.31 -14.67
CA GLU A 581 11.86 -16.78 -14.86
C GLU A 581 11.68 -17.56 -16.17
N VAL A 582 12.29 -17.09 -17.27
CA VAL A 582 12.29 -17.82 -18.55
C VAL A 582 12.95 -19.18 -18.42
N LEU A 583 14.08 -19.25 -17.71
CA LEU A 583 14.80 -20.50 -17.48
C LEU A 583 13.95 -21.50 -16.69
N ASN A 584 13.32 -21.07 -15.60
CA ASN A 584 12.42 -21.93 -14.81
C ASN A 584 11.26 -22.46 -15.66
N ALA A 585 10.60 -21.58 -16.44
CA ALA A 585 9.54 -22.00 -17.34
C ALA A 585 10.01 -23.02 -18.40
N LEU A 586 11.22 -22.84 -18.96
CA LEU A 586 11.79 -23.80 -19.89
C LEU A 586 12.13 -25.15 -19.21
N PHE A 587 12.58 -25.14 -17.96
CA PHE A 587 12.84 -26.36 -17.21
C PHE A 587 11.56 -27.15 -17.01
N ASP A 588 10.48 -26.49 -16.64
CA ASP A 588 9.19 -27.13 -16.41
C ASP A 588 8.63 -27.73 -17.70
N ILE A 589 8.57 -26.95 -18.78
CA ILE A 589 8.00 -27.37 -20.07
C ILE A 589 8.78 -28.53 -20.67
N TYR A 590 10.12 -28.42 -20.67
CA TYR A 590 11.00 -29.39 -21.29
C TYR A 590 11.52 -30.42 -20.29
N SER A 591 10.93 -30.54 -19.10
CA SER A 591 11.14 -31.72 -18.25
C SER A 591 10.48 -32.97 -18.86
N ASP A 592 9.42 -32.78 -19.64
CA ASP A 592 8.72 -33.83 -20.38
C ASP A 592 9.44 -34.18 -21.71
N GLU A 593 9.90 -35.43 -21.84
CA GLU A 593 10.57 -35.95 -23.04
C GLU A 593 9.71 -35.87 -24.31
N THR A 594 8.38 -35.74 -24.19
CA THR A 594 7.48 -35.62 -25.36
C THR A 594 7.80 -34.39 -26.23
N TYR A 595 8.35 -33.33 -25.63
CA TYR A 595 8.68 -32.08 -26.31
C TYR A 595 10.16 -31.95 -26.72
N ASP A 596 10.97 -33.00 -26.49
CA ASP A 596 12.41 -32.99 -26.80
C ASP A 596 12.71 -32.68 -28.26
N GLN A 597 11.87 -33.14 -29.18
CA GLN A 597 12.02 -32.85 -30.60
C GLN A 597 12.08 -31.34 -30.84
N VAL A 598 11.16 -30.58 -30.24
CA VAL A 598 11.10 -29.12 -30.39
C VAL A 598 12.26 -28.46 -29.68
N PHE A 599 12.63 -28.96 -28.48
CA PHE A 599 13.78 -28.47 -27.74
C PHE A 599 15.08 -28.49 -28.56
N PHE A 600 15.35 -29.61 -29.24
CA PHE A 600 16.51 -29.75 -30.11
C PHE A 600 16.37 -29.00 -31.43
N GLU A 601 15.17 -28.96 -32.01
CA GLU A 601 14.89 -28.19 -33.24
C GLU A 601 15.14 -26.68 -33.04
N LEU A 602 14.75 -26.13 -31.89
CA LEU A 602 14.99 -24.73 -31.51
C LEU A 602 16.41 -24.47 -31.01
N ASN A 603 17.28 -25.48 -31.03
CA ASN A 603 18.67 -25.40 -30.59
C ASN A 603 18.84 -24.90 -29.14
N PHE A 604 17.89 -25.22 -28.26
CA PHE A 604 17.94 -24.73 -26.88
C PHE A 604 19.14 -25.23 -26.09
N LEU A 605 19.63 -26.43 -26.36
CA LEU A 605 20.81 -26.95 -25.66
C LEU A 605 22.00 -25.99 -25.78
N ALA A 606 22.30 -25.53 -27.00
CA ALA A 606 23.41 -24.60 -27.24
C ALA A 606 23.14 -23.22 -26.64
N THR A 607 21.90 -22.74 -26.73
CA THR A 607 21.49 -21.45 -26.14
C THR A 607 21.63 -21.47 -24.62
N LEU A 608 21.16 -22.53 -23.95
CA LEU A 608 21.24 -22.70 -22.50
C LEU A 608 22.69 -22.83 -22.02
N GLU A 609 23.56 -23.53 -22.76
CA GLU A 609 25.01 -23.57 -22.47
C GLU A 609 25.63 -22.17 -22.52
N HIS A 610 25.27 -21.36 -23.52
CA HIS A 610 25.75 -20.00 -23.64
C HIS A 610 25.27 -19.11 -22.49
N VAL A 611 23.98 -19.17 -22.15
CA VAL A 611 23.38 -18.43 -21.02
C VAL A 611 24.06 -18.85 -19.72
N GLY A 612 24.23 -20.15 -19.47
CA GLY A 612 24.85 -20.68 -18.24
C GLY A 612 26.29 -20.21 -18.05
N ALA A 613 27.07 -20.09 -19.13
CA ALA A 613 28.44 -19.58 -19.08
C ALA A 613 28.51 -18.10 -18.64
N GLY A 614 27.53 -17.27 -19.05
CA GLY A 614 27.46 -15.85 -18.72
C GLY A 614 26.78 -15.55 -17.36
N MET A 615 25.86 -16.40 -16.93
CA MET A 615 24.98 -16.16 -15.78
C MET A 615 25.75 -15.95 -14.46
N LYS A 616 26.83 -16.72 -14.22
CA LYS A 616 27.68 -16.53 -13.03
C LYS A 616 28.28 -15.12 -12.95
N ALA A 617 28.72 -14.57 -14.09
CA ALA A 617 29.28 -13.23 -14.13
C ALA A 617 28.19 -12.16 -13.93
N LYS A 618 27.02 -12.35 -14.54
CA LYS A 618 25.86 -11.44 -14.43
C LYS A 618 25.35 -11.31 -12.99
N ILE A 619 25.13 -12.44 -12.31
CA ILE A 619 24.73 -12.46 -10.88
C ILE A 619 25.74 -11.65 -10.05
N LYS A 620 27.04 -11.89 -10.26
CA LYS A 620 28.10 -11.21 -9.49
C LYS A 620 28.15 -9.71 -9.77
N SER A 621 27.89 -9.26 -10.99
CA SER A 621 27.88 -7.82 -11.32
C SER A 621 26.68 -7.10 -10.74
N GLU A 622 25.52 -7.75 -10.66
CA GLU A 622 24.25 -7.15 -10.22
C GLU A 622 23.96 -7.37 -8.72
N ALA A 623 24.70 -8.25 -8.03
CA ALA A 623 24.49 -8.59 -6.62
C ALA A 623 24.53 -7.42 -5.63
N LYS A 624 25.03 -6.24 -6.03
CA LYS A 624 25.02 -5.05 -5.16
C LYS A 624 23.75 -4.20 -5.30
N SER A 625 23.01 -4.38 -6.39
CA SER A 625 21.80 -3.63 -6.71
C SER A 625 20.52 -4.45 -6.55
N LEU A 626 20.64 -5.77 -6.41
CA LEU A 626 19.52 -6.68 -6.19
C LEU A 626 19.35 -6.96 -4.70
N ASP A 627 18.11 -7.24 -4.29
CA ASP A 627 17.85 -7.79 -2.98
C ASP A 627 18.44 -9.20 -2.83
N ARG A 628 18.47 -9.68 -1.59
CA ARG A 628 19.10 -10.96 -1.23
C ARG A 628 18.35 -12.15 -1.81
N ASP A 629 17.03 -12.06 -1.90
CA ASP A 629 16.15 -13.15 -2.31
C ASP A 629 16.28 -13.40 -3.80
N LEU A 630 16.33 -12.35 -4.59
CA LEU A 630 16.57 -12.42 -6.02
C LEU A 630 17.96 -12.96 -6.34
N ILE A 631 18.97 -12.66 -5.50
CA ILE A 631 20.31 -13.26 -5.63
C ILE A 631 20.26 -14.76 -5.34
N ALA A 632 19.60 -15.16 -4.25
CA ALA A 632 19.43 -16.57 -3.87
C ALA A 632 18.70 -17.34 -4.98
N HIS A 633 17.55 -16.82 -5.43
CA HIS A 633 16.77 -17.36 -6.53
C HIS A 633 17.60 -17.48 -7.82
N SER A 634 18.38 -16.46 -8.16
CA SER A 634 19.23 -16.50 -9.36
C SER A 634 20.34 -17.55 -9.27
N LYS A 635 20.90 -17.78 -8.07
CA LYS A 635 21.88 -18.84 -7.84
C LYS A 635 21.24 -20.23 -7.98
N GLU A 636 20.06 -20.42 -7.41
CA GLU A 636 19.28 -21.64 -7.52
C GLU A 636 18.94 -21.95 -8.99
N THR A 637 18.39 -20.99 -9.73
CA THR A 637 18.08 -21.14 -11.16
C THR A 637 19.34 -21.49 -11.96
N ARG A 638 20.50 -20.91 -11.64
CA ARG A 638 21.77 -21.29 -12.28
C ARG A 638 22.16 -22.74 -11.99
N LEU A 639 22.00 -23.20 -10.75
CA LEU A 639 22.27 -24.60 -10.39
C LEU A 639 21.35 -25.54 -11.18
N ASN A 640 20.06 -25.23 -11.23
CA ASN A 640 19.06 -25.99 -11.97
C ASN A 640 19.36 -25.98 -13.48
N LEU A 641 19.82 -24.86 -14.04
CA LEU A 641 20.28 -24.77 -15.43
C LEU A 641 21.41 -25.76 -15.74
N LEU A 642 22.44 -25.81 -14.91
CA LEU A 642 23.58 -26.71 -15.11
C LEU A 642 23.16 -28.18 -15.03
N ARG A 643 22.30 -28.52 -14.06
CA ARG A 643 21.70 -29.85 -13.92
C ARG A 643 20.86 -30.22 -15.14
N PHE A 644 20.01 -29.31 -15.60
CA PHE A 644 19.13 -29.50 -16.75
C PHE A 644 19.91 -29.71 -18.06
N ILE A 645 20.96 -28.92 -18.32
CA ILE A 645 21.86 -29.10 -19.47
C ILE A 645 22.50 -30.49 -19.45
N LYS A 646 23.01 -30.91 -18.28
CA LYS A 646 23.63 -32.23 -18.12
C LYS A 646 22.62 -33.35 -18.40
N TYR A 647 21.41 -33.23 -17.87
CA TYR A 647 20.31 -34.16 -18.11
C TYR A 647 19.97 -34.27 -19.61
N LYS A 648 19.78 -33.15 -20.31
CA LYS A 648 19.44 -33.14 -21.75
C LYS A 648 20.57 -33.66 -22.65
N LYS A 649 21.83 -33.50 -22.27
CA LYS A 649 22.96 -34.13 -22.98
C LYS A 649 22.92 -35.65 -22.90
N GLN A 650 22.57 -36.19 -21.73
CA GLN A 650 22.52 -37.63 -21.50
C GLN A 650 21.34 -38.30 -22.24
N HIS A 651 20.24 -37.56 -22.44
CA HIS A 651 19.01 -38.06 -23.06
C HIS A 651 18.84 -37.62 -24.52
N ARG A 652 19.88 -37.08 -25.16
CA ARG A 652 19.88 -36.72 -26.57
C ARG A 652 19.79 -37.99 -27.43
N ARG A 653 18.58 -38.30 -27.91
CA ARG A 653 18.31 -39.43 -28.80
C ARG A 653 18.65 -39.13 -30.25
#